data_AF-A0A7Y2AP16-F1
#
_entry.id   AF-A0A7Y2AP16-F1
#
_cell.length_a   1.000
_cell.length_b   1.000
_cell.length_c   1.000
_cell.angle_alpha   90.00
_cell.angle_beta   90.00
_cell.angle_gamma   90.00
#
_symmetry.space_group_name_H-M   'P 1'
#
loop_
_entity.id
_entity.type
_entity.pdbx_description
1 polymer ?
#
loop_
_entity_poly.entity_id
_entity_poly.type
_entity_poly.pdbx_seq_one_letter_code
_entity_poly.pdbx_strand_id
1 'polypeptide(L)'
;VHSIAIGPSTNVELMAILANQTGGVLGVINQADDNSVNAVARSVGSSATMSPIWLSDVKLLENMNTVHGQRLPPLRLDRDTILLGRADTKHRQGRWQLTGETTASAVRIVTDATLEPSHPDFAFLPGLIKDAGKNSGLTLATAGSPLLREVARIRTLQSEELVRAGNLALQQGNQRGAKAVAELALEADPNNPDAQSLQKISGNRLVMQNPGDSPFDDIFGGATTPAPVDDAAAPAADPAPVDDPFGGPATPAAPSDDPFGGSAPADAPSDAGGDDPFGDAPMTDAAAADDTAADDTAFGDDVFGGPATPAPAPPAATAAEPAAAADAFGAAPDAAMPDAGAADAAAIGGAAPDAGAFGAGAPDAAMPMGRIAGDDDILESGGDALRRVERQRSVVEGRLRAEVRAQTRWAQRTLPTNPVGVSQKLKALLANVETTPDIDPQLRQELESQVRTAIQIASRREAEFIEEQFNLEQQNEAATSAARLLEETFRREATLDTLSRQMNALIDEGRYTEADGEVSLEFAKIAGDTITRDSASGRHFTDMPLALQTYARDRRYREMRERNFVDAFSLVMKSNIPFVDEPPIHYPDADIWQRLSRRRLERYGAIELIGDNETERRIQASLGDETTQVFVETPLEEAIQTISRTHDIPIVVDRRALEEIGLTPDTPVNVDLKNVSLRSFMRLMLRELDLTYMIKDEVMQITTIEAAEENRINKVYPVGDLVVPIIQMGGGGGMGGGGGGMGGGGGGMGG
;
A
#
# COMPACT_ATOMS: atom_id res chain seq x y z
N VAL A 1 24.47 11.93 41.94
CA VAL A 1 24.51 10.74 41.06
C VAL A 1 25.66 10.87 40.10
N HIS A 2 26.71 10.07 40.31
CA HIS A 2 27.82 9.94 39.37
C HIS A 2 27.55 8.72 38.50
N SER A 3 27.86 8.81 37.21
CA SER A 3 27.52 7.81 36.21
C SER A 3 28.69 7.56 35.27
N ILE A 4 28.84 6.32 34.79
CA ILE A 4 29.75 5.97 33.71
C ILE A 4 28.92 5.30 32.61
N ALA A 5 28.90 5.90 31.42
CA ALA A 5 28.24 5.36 30.24
C ALA A 5 29.19 4.37 29.56
N ILE A 6 28.73 3.11 29.43
CA ILE A 6 29.47 2.01 28.79
C ILE A 6 28.51 1.25 27.87
N GLY A 7 28.94 0.98 26.63
CA GLY A 7 28.21 0.15 25.67
C GLY A 7 27.95 0.85 24.32
N PRO A 8 27.45 0.11 23.31
CA PRO A 8 27.23 0.64 21.96
C PRO A 8 26.06 1.64 21.88
N SER A 9 25.13 1.61 22.85
CA SER A 9 23.98 2.50 22.94
C SER A 9 23.82 2.95 24.39
N THR A 10 24.02 4.24 24.68
CA THR A 10 23.92 4.79 26.03
C THR A 10 23.06 6.04 26.06
N ASN A 11 22.16 6.15 27.04
CA ASN A 11 21.34 7.36 27.22
C ASN A 11 22.15 8.44 27.98
N VAL A 12 23.07 9.06 27.27
CA VAL A 12 23.94 10.14 27.77
C VAL A 12 23.12 11.31 28.32
N GLU A 13 22.01 11.65 27.66
CA GLU A 13 21.14 12.78 28.04
C GLU A 13 20.53 12.59 29.44
N LEU A 14 19.87 11.45 29.72
CA LEU A 14 19.28 11.18 31.03
C LEU A 14 20.35 11.15 32.13
N MET A 15 21.50 10.54 31.86
CA MET A 15 22.60 10.52 32.82
C MET A 15 23.19 11.92 33.07
N ALA A 16 23.26 12.76 32.03
CA ALA A 16 23.69 14.14 32.13
C ALA A 16 22.68 15.02 32.88
N ILE A 17 21.38 14.80 32.72
CA ILE A 17 20.31 15.44 33.50
C ILE A 17 20.47 15.09 34.99
N LEU A 18 20.61 13.80 35.32
CA LEU A 18 20.83 13.35 36.70
C LEU A 18 22.12 13.95 37.28
N ALA A 19 23.20 13.96 36.51
CA ALA A 19 24.47 14.58 36.88
C ALA A 19 24.33 16.10 37.14
N ASN A 20 23.51 16.80 36.37
CA ASN A 20 23.25 18.24 36.52
C ASN A 20 22.44 18.51 37.80
N GLN A 21 21.30 17.84 37.96
CA GLN A 21 20.37 18.05 39.08
C GLN A 21 20.93 17.61 40.45
N THR A 22 21.83 16.62 40.46
CA THR A 22 22.32 16.00 41.71
C THR A 22 23.79 16.30 42.02
N GLY A 23 24.44 17.15 41.22
CA GLY A 23 25.84 17.52 41.44
C GLY A 23 26.82 16.35 41.31
N GLY A 24 26.49 15.29 40.57
CA GLY A 24 27.44 14.23 40.24
C GLY A 24 27.95 14.33 38.80
N VAL A 25 28.95 13.53 38.44
CA VAL A 25 29.67 13.64 37.17
C VAL A 25 29.37 12.45 36.26
N LEU A 26 29.26 12.70 34.95
CA LEU A 26 29.11 11.67 33.91
C LEU A 26 30.44 11.47 33.18
N GLY A 27 30.98 10.26 33.21
CA GLY A 27 32.04 9.81 32.31
C GLY A 27 31.43 9.05 31.13
N VAL A 28 31.83 9.37 29.90
CA VAL A 28 31.41 8.63 28.70
C VAL A 28 32.63 7.87 28.16
N ILE A 29 32.48 6.55 28.01
CA ILE A 29 33.51 5.68 27.42
C ILE A 29 33.10 5.42 25.97
N ASN A 30 33.80 6.07 25.04
CA ASN A 30 33.59 5.95 23.60
C ASN A 30 34.87 5.42 22.94
N GLN A 31 34.76 4.60 21.90
CA GLN A 31 35.93 4.05 21.17
C GLN A 31 36.58 5.08 20.24
N ALA A 32 35.88 6.16 19.89
CA ALA A 32 36.37 7.19 18.98
C ALA A 32 37.23 8.28 19.66
N ASP A 33 37.06 8.47 20.97
CA ASP A 33 37.85 9.41 21.76
C ASP A 33 38.96 8.62 22.49
N ASP A 34 40.19 9.14 22.52
CA ASP A 34 41.39 8.52 23.13
C ASP A 34 41.32 8.47 24.69
N ASN A 35 40.11 8.57 25.24
CA ASN A 35 39.75 8.51 26.65
C ASN A 35 39.83 7.07 27.15
N SER A 36 41.04 6.63 27.50
CA SER A 36 41.24 5.33 28.16
C SER A 36 40.27 5.14 29.33
N VAL A 37 39.71 3.93 29.46
CA VAL A 37 38.78 3.54 30.55
C VAL A 37 39.31 3.96 31.92
N ASN A 38 40.63 3.82 32.13
CA ASN A 38 41.33 4.20 33.35
C ASN A 38 41.28 5.71 33.64
N ALA A 39 41.36 6.57 32.62
CA ALA A 39 41.27 8.03 32.80
C ALA A 39 39.85 8.45 33.21
N VAL A 40 38.83 7.91 32.53
CA VAL A 40 37.40 8.19 32.83
C VAL A 40 37.05 7.70 34.24
N ALA A 41 37.43 6.46 34.60
CA ALA A 41 37.18 5.90 35.92
C ALA A 41 37.88 6.68 37.04
N ARG A 42 39.14 7.11 36.83
CA ARG A 42 39.87 7.96 37.80
C ARG A 42 39.20 9.33 37.97
N SER A 43 38.79 9.96 36.87
CA SER A 43 38.11 11.26 36.90
C SER A 43 36.81 11.16 37.70
N VAL A 44 35.89 10.27 37.32
CA VAL A 44 34.60 10.09 38.00
C VAL A 44 34.77 9.66 39.46
N GLY A 45 35.74 8.78 39.75
CA GLY A 45 36.07 8.37 41.11
C GLY A 45 36.62 9.50 41.98
N SER A 46 37.48 10.37 41.43
CA SER A 46 37.96 11.56 42.14
C SER A 46 36.85 12.57 42.42
N SER A 47 35.94 12.78 41.46
CA SER A 47 34.75 13.62 41.64
C SER A 47 33.79 13.09 42.70
N ALA A 48 33.67 11.76 42.85
CA ALA A 48 32.77 11.15 43.83
C ALA A 48 33.17 11.43 45.29
N THR A 49 34.43 11.79 45.56
CA THR A 49 34.88 12.18 46.91
C THR A 49 34.72 13.67 47.21
N MET A 50 34.39 14.50 46.20
CA MET A 50 34.19 15.94 46.38
C MET A 50 32.71 16.29 46.57
N SER A 51 32.41 16.92 47.71
CA SER A 51 31.06 17.38 48.06
C SER A 51 30.63 18.57 47.20
N PRO A 52 29.44 18.55 46.60
CA PRO A 52 28.86 19.73 45.95
C PRO A 52 28.47 20.81 46.96
N ILE A 53 28.44 22.06 46.50
CA ILE A 53 27.87 23.23 47.20
C ILE A 53 26.44 23.41 46.68
N TRP A 54 25.44 23.19 47.52
CA TRP A 54 24.03 23.39 47.17
C TRP A 54 23.69 24.87 47.25
N LEU A 55 23.23 25.45 46.14
CA LEU A 55 22.89 26.88 46.08
C LEU A 55 21.48 27.13 46.62
N SER A 56 21.36 28.04 47.58
CA SER A 56 20.09 28.40 48.25
C SER A 56 19.48 29.69 47.71
N ASP A 57 20.33 30.67 47.35
CA ASP A 57 19.92 31.94 46.73
C ASP A 57 21.02 32.44 45.78
N VAL A 58 20.59 33.08 44.68
CA VAL A 58 21.44 33.57 43.58
C VAL A 58 20.94 34.93 43.13
N LYS A 59 21.75 35.96 43.38
CA LYS A 59 21.49 37.33 42.95
C LYS A 59 22.27 37.59 41.66
N LEU A 60 21.56 37.50 40.54
CA LEU A 60 22.06 37.83 39.21
C LEU A 60 22.14 39.35 39.01
N LEU A 61 22.65 39.78 37.85
CA LEU A 61 22.64 41.20 37.46
C LEU A 61 21.21 41.68 37.19
N GLU A 62 21.03 43.00 37.24
CA GLU A 62 19.74 43.65 36.98
C GLU A 62 19.23 43.33 35.57
N ASN A 63 18.00 42.80 35.48
CA ASN A 63 17.37 42.29 34.25
C ASN A 63 17.94 40.97 33.70
N MET A 64 18.58 40.15 34.53
CA MET A 64 18.89 38.74 34.22
C MET A 64 17.90 37.78 34.91
N ASN A 65 17.25 36.93 34.11
CA ASN A 65 16.34 35.88 34.59
C ASN A 65 16.89 34.49 34.21
N THR A 66 16.97 33.58 35.18
CA THR A 66 17.38 32.18 34.95
C THR A 66 16.20 31.32 34.48
N VAL A 67 16.50 30.25 33.72
CA VAL A 67 15.53 29.19 33.36
C VAL A 67 15.34 28.19 34.49
N HIS A 68 16.39 28.01 35.31
CA HIS A 68 16.35 27.17 36.50
C HIS A 68 15.34 27.75 37.50
N GLY A 69 14.36 26.95 37.93
CA GLY A 69 13.35 27.35 38.90
C GLY A 69 13.86 27.39 40.34
N GLN A 70 13.07 26.87 41.28
CA GLN A 70 13.46 26.78 42.70
C GLN A 70 14.65 25.81 42.96
N ARG A 71 15.06 25.02 41.96
CA ARG A 71 16.21 24.12 42.03
C ARG A 71 17.31 24.62 41.12
N LEU A 72 18.36 25.15 41.74
CA LEU A 72 19.57 25.61 41.07
C LEU A 72 20.56 24.44 40.94
N PRO A 73 21.33 24.36 39.83
CA PRO A 73 22.38 23.35 39.71
C PRO A 73 23.44 23.58 40.80
N PRO A 74 23.83 22.54 41.56
CA PRO A 74 24.80 22.68 42.63
C PRO A 74 26.20 22.96 42.10
N LEU A 75 26.90 23.88 42.77
CA LEU A 75 28.22 24.34 42.40
C LEU A 75 29.29 23.34 42.82
N ARG A 76 30.33 23.16 41.99
CA ARG A 76 31.44 22.24 42.22
C ARG A 76 32.79 22.92 41.98
N LEU A 77 33.86 22.32 42.52
CA LEU A 77 35.25 22.79 42.38
C LEU A 77 36.05 22.00 41.34
N ASP A 78 35.61 20.79 41.01
CA ASP A 78 36.21 19.89 40.01
C ASP A 78 35.57 20.02 38.62
N ARG A 79 34.50 20.81 38.48
CA ARG A 79 33.90 21.14 37.18
C ARG A 79 33.16 22.48 37.20
N ASP A 80 33.00 23.06 36.02
CA ASP A 80 32.13 24.20 35.79
C ASP A 80 30.66 23.88 36.12
N THR A 81 29.94 24.89 36.59
CA THR A 81 28.49 24.82 36.87
C THR A 81 27.79 25.86 36.01
N ILE A 82 26.85 25.43 35.17
CA ILE A 82 26.27 26.26 34.11
C ILE A 82 24.86 26.73 34.50
N LEU A 83 24.69 28.04 34.61
CA LEU A 83 23.39 28.69 34.76
C LEU A 83 22.93 29.23 33.40
N LEU A 84 21.73 28.85 32.95
CA LEU A 84 21.14 29.33 31.70
C LEU A 84 20.01 30.31 31.99
N GLY A 85 19.87 31.33 31.14
CA GLY A 85 18.95 32.43 31.39
C GLY A 85 18.85 33.41 30.21
N ARG A 86 18.02 34.43 30.38
CA ARG A 86 17.86 35.57 29.47
C ARG A 86 18.35 36.84 30.16
N ALA A 87 18.97 37.75 29.41
CA ALA A 87 19.51 39.01 29.90
C ALA A 87 19.20 40.14 28.91
N ASP A 88 18.92 41.35 29.41
CA ASP A 88 18.95 42.55 28.58
C ASP A 88 20.41 43.02 28.38
N THR A 89 20.74 43.44 27.16
CA THR A 89 22.12 43.80 26.75
C THR A 89 22.57 45.19 27.21
N LYS A 90 21.67 45.96 27.86
CA LYS A 90 21.93 47.31 28.37
C LYS A 90 22.93 47.36 29.53
N HIS A 91 22.94 46.34 30.40
CA HIS A 91 23.82 46.28 31.58
C HIS A 91 24.92 45.24 31.37
N ARG A 92 26.11 45.70 30.93
CA ARG A 92 27.23 44.81 30.57
C ARG A 92 28.20 44.49 31.70
N GLN A 93 28.06 45.12 32.85
CA GLN A 93 28.92 44.91 34.03
C GLN A 93 28.09 45.01 35.30
N GLY A 94 28.43 44.23 36.31
CA GLY A 94 27.76 44.27 37.61
C GLY A 94 28.22 43.17 38.54
N ARG A 95 27.72 43.20 39.77
CA ARG A 95 28.08 42.25 40.82
C ARG A 95 27.01 41.18 40.95
N TRP A 96 27.42 39.91 40.98
CA TRP A 96 26.55 38.79 41.30
C TRP A 96 26.98 38.15 42.62
N GLN A 97 26.01 37.53 43.30
CA GLN A 97 26.23 36.85 44.56
C GLN A 97 25.59 35.46 44.53
N LEU A 98 26.36 34.46 44.94
CA LEU A 98 25.88 33.12 45.25
C LEU A 98 25.92 32.90 46.75
N THR A 99 24.88 32.26 47.28
CA THR A 99 24.83 31.75 48.65
C THR A 99 24.35 30.31 48.63
N GLY A 100 25.06 29.45 49.35
CA GLY A 100 24.78 28.02 49.40
C GLY A 100 25.46 27.33 50.57
N GLU A 101 25.29 26.02 50.66
CA GLU A 101 25.72 25.21 51.79
C GLU A 101 26.44 23.93 51.32
N THR A 102 27.45 23.54 52.08
CA THR A 102 28.07 22.21 52.02
C THR A 102 27.66 21.40 53.25
N THR A 103 28.04 20.13 53.29
CA THR A 103 27.88 19.27 54.47
C THR A 103 28.58 19.78 55.74
N ALA A 104 29.49 20.76 55.64
CA ALA A 104 30.31 21.24 56.75
C ALA A 104 30.27 22.77 56.98
N SER A 105 29.85 23.58 56.01
CA SER A 105 29.90 25.05 56.09
C SER A 105 29.00 25.74 55.05
N ALA A 106 28.45 26.90 55.42
CA ALA A 106 27.81 27.82 54.48
C ALA A 106 28.87 28.58 53.66
N VAL A 107 28.59 28.78 52.38
CA VAL A 107 29.49 29.40 51.39
C VAL A 107 28.78 30.60 50.77
N ARG A 108 29.46 31.76 50.76
CA ARG A 108 29.02 32.98 50.09
C ARG A 108 30.09 33.43 49.12
N ILE A 109 29.77 33.45 47.83
CA ILE A 109 30.64 33.93 46.76
C ILE A 109 30.06 35.25 46.26
N VAL A 110 30.90 36.28 46.17
CA VAL A 110 30.56 37.57 45.60
C VAL A 110 31.66 37.92 44.62
N THR A 111 31.32 38.15 43.36
CA THR A 111 32.30 38.56 42.36
C THR A 111 31.64 39.46 41.32
N ASP A 112 32.47 40.23 40.63
CA ASP A 112 32.02 41.12 39.56
C ASP A 112 32.03 40.33 38.24
N ALA A 113 31.03 40.54 37.39
CA ALA A 113 30.85 39.86 36.11
C ALA A 113 30.73 40.86 34.96
N THR A 114 31.17 40.44 33.79
CA THR A 114 31.15 41.20 32.54
C THR A 114 30.45 40.39 31.45
N LEU A 115 29.52 40.99 30.73
CA LEU A 115 28.80 40.35 29.63
C LEU A 115 29.69 40.34 28.37
N GLU A 116 30.00 39.15 27.88
CA GLU A 116 30.74 38.92 26.63
C GLU A 116 29.87 39.20 25.38
N PRO A 117 30.47 39.52 24.22
CA PRO A 117 29.73 39.63 22.96
C PRO A 117 29.18 38.28 22.50
N SER A 118 28.10 38.33 21.71
CA SER A 118 27.48 37.13 21.12
C SER A 118 28.44 36.37 20.18
N HIS A 119 28.54 35.05 20.34
CA HIS A 119 29.37 34.16 19.51
C HIS A 119 28.50 33.14 18.75
N PRO A 120 28.79 32.82 17.47
CA PRO A 120 27.98 31.90 16.67
C PRO A 120 27.87 30.49 17.26
N ASP A 121 28.92 29.99 17.91
CA ASP A 121 28.95 28.65 18.54
C ASP A 121 27.85 28.44 19.60
N PHE A 122 27.26 29.54 20.13
CA PHE A 122 26.19 29.49 21.13
C PHE A 122 24.79 29.72 20.54
N ALA A 123 24.63 29.65 19.21
CA ALA A 123 23.34 29.86 18.54
C ALA A 123 22.25 28.84 18.92
N PHE A 124 22.60 27.68 19.45
CA PHE A 124 21.66 26.68 19.97
C PHE A 124 21.02 27.07 21.33
N LEU A 125 21.60 28.02 22.07
CA LEU A 125 21.14 28.37 23.42
C LEU A 125 19.69 28.91 23.49
N PRO A 126 19.19 29.76 22.58
CA PRO A 126 17.81 30.26 22.64
C PRO A 126 16.75 29.15 22.53
N GLY A 127 16.96 28.16 21.66
CA GLY A 127 16.10 26.98 21.54
C GLY A 127 16.15 26.11 22.79
N LEU A 128 17.37 25.81 23.28
CA LEU A 128 17.57 25.07 24.53
C LEU A 128 16.89 25.75 25.74
N ILE A 129 16.98 27.07 25.83
CA ILE A 129 16.32 27.91 26.86
C ILE A 129 14.80 27.86 26.74
N LYS A 130 14.26 27.89 25.51
CA LYS A 130 12.81 27.82 25.25
C LYS A 130 12.24 26.45 25.65
N ASP A 131 12.94 25.36 25.35
CA ASP A 131 12.54 24.01 25.75
C ASP A 131 12.65 23.79 27.26
N ALA A 132 13.79 24.13 27.86
CA ALA A 132 14.01 24.00 29.30
C ALA A 132 13.06 24.89 30.14
N GLY A 133 12.56 25.99 29.57
CA GLY A 133 11.54 26.83 30.19
C GLY A 133 10.23 26.10 30.51
N LYS A 134 9.89 25.06 29.72
CA LYS A 134 8.66 24.26 29.90
C LYS A 134 8.65 23.46 31.21
N ASN A 135 9.82 23.18 31.79
CA ASN A 135 9.99 22.38 33.01
C ASN A 135 10.98 23.01 34.01
N SER A 136 11.17 24.32 33.96
CA SER A 136 12.04 25.08 34.86
C SER A 136 13.48 24.55 34.95
N GLY A 137 14.02 24.05 33.85
CA GLY A 137 15.39 23.54 33.75
C GLY A 137 15.58 22.07 34.15
N LEU A 138 14.51 21.33 34.47
CA LEU A 138 14.61 19.93 34.93
C LEU A 138 15.31 19.01 33.92
N THR A 139 15.08 19.17 32.61
CA THR A 139 15.69 18.34 31.55
C THR A 139 16.99 18.93 30.98
N LEU A 140 17.64 19.87 31.66
CA LEU A 140 18.93 20.39 31.19
C LEU A 140 20.06 19.37 31.43
N ALA A 141 20.55 18.77 30.34
CA ALA A 141 21.70 17.88 30.30
C ALA A 141 23.07 18.61 30.39
N THR A 142 23.12 19.79 31.01
CA THR A 142 24.27 20.73 30.92
C THR A 142 25.22 20.64 32.12
N ALA A 143 25.59 19.42 32.53
CA ALA A 143 26.36 19.16 33.75
C ALA A 143 27.88 19.46 33.61
N GLY A 144 28.20 20.69 33.20
CA GLY A 144 29.54 21.18 32.88
C GLY A 144 29.77 21.37 31.38
N SER A 145 30.83 22.12 31.05
CA SER A 145 31.16 22.57 29.69
C SER A 145 31.31 21.48 28.62
N PRO A 146 31.80 20.25 28.92
CA PRO A 146 31.82 19.16 27.95
C PRO A 146 30.42 18.71 27.51
N LEU A 147 29.48 18.60 28.44
CA LEU A 147 28.12 18.14 28.15
C LEU A 147 27.27 19.22 27.49
N LEU A 148 27.52 20.51 27.78
CA LEU A 148 26.91 21.59 27.01
C LEU A 148 27.31 21.54 25.51
N ARG A 149 28.59 21.23 25.21
CA ARG A 149 29.06 21.03 23.82
C ARG A 149 28.43 19.80 23.17
N GLU A 150 28.23 18.72 23.92
CA GLU A 150 27.55 17.52 23.41
C GLU A 150 26.06 17.80 23.12
N VAL A 151 25.36 18.56 23.98
CA VAL A 151 23.99 19.02 23.72
C VAL A 151 23.93 19.89 22.45
N ALA A 152 24.92 20.76 22.22
CA ALA A 152 25.02 21.54 20.98
C ALA A 152 25.14 20.61 19.76
N ARG A 153 26.04 19.63 19.80
CA ARG A 153 26.25 18.64 18.73
C ARG A 153 24.97 17.86 18.42
N ILE A 154 24.24 17.42 19.45
CA ILE A 154 22.97 16.70 19.30
C ILE A 154 21.90 17.60 18.67
N ARG A 155 21.83 18.89 19.04
CA ARG A 155 20.87 19.84 18.45
C ARG A 155 21.16 20.13 16.97
N THR A 156 22.43 20.26 16.57
CA THR A 156 22.79 20.40 15.16
C THR A 156 22.41 19.15 14.36
N LEU A 157 22.69 17.94 14.86
CA LEU A 157 22.26 16.69 14.22
C LEU A 157 20.72 16.58 14.10
N GLN A 158 19.98 16.99 15.12
CA GLN A 158 18.52 17.05 15.09
C GLN A 158 18.03 18.03 14.01
N SER A 159 18.69 19.18 13.85
CA SER A 159 18.41 20.15 12.79
C SER A 159 18.63 19.56 11.39
N GLU A 160 19.74 18.85 11.17
CA GLU A 160 20.05 18.16 9.91
C GLU A 160 19.03 17.06 9.57
N GLU A 161 18.58 16.28 10.56
CA GLU A 161 17.55 15.25 10.37
C GLU A 161 16.18 15.88 10.02
N LEU A 162 15.79 16.95 10.71
CA LEU A 162 14.58 17.71 10.39
C LEU A 162 14.67 18.30 8.97
N VAL A 163 15.80 18.87 8.56
CA VAL A 163 16.02 19.32 7.17
C VAL A 163 15.81 18.19 6.17
N ARG A 164 16.30 16.97 6.45
CA ARG A 164 16.08 15.81 5.58
C ARG A 164 14.59 15.44 5.48
N ALA A 165 13.88 15.43 6.61
CA ALA A 165 12.44 15.17 6.64
C ALA A 165 11.63 16.25 5.91
N GLY A 166 12.00 17.53 6.05
CA GLY A 166 11.34 18.64 5.36
C GLY A 166 11.60 18.66 3.85
N ASN A 167 12.79 18.25 3.40
CA ASN A 167 13.07 18.01 1.98
C ASN A 167 12.20 16.88 1.40
N LEU A 168 12.01 15.78 2.14
CA LEU A 168 11.10 14.70 1.76
C LEU A 168 9.64 15.18 1.70
N ALA A 169 9.21 16.02 2.65
CA ALA A 169 7.88 16.65 2.62
C ALA A 169 7.70 17.57 1.39
N LEU A 170 8.74 18.30 0.95
CA LEU A 170 8.69 19.06 -0.31
C LEU A 170 8.56 18.16 -1.54
N GLN A 171 9.29 17.04 -1.59
CA GLN A 171 9.18 16.07 -2.69
C GLN A 171 7.78 15.46 -2.80
N GLN A 172 7.10 15.26 -1.67
CA GLN A 172 5.71 14.82 -1.59
C GLN A 172 4.68 15.94 -1.84
N GLY A 173 5.12 17.17 -2.16
CA GLY A 173 4.25 18.32 -2.41
C GLY A 173 3.67 18.99 -1.15
N ASN A 174 3.98 18.50 0.05
CA ASN A 174 3.50 19.04 1.33
C ASN A 174 4.31 20.27 1.76
N GLN A 175 4.07 21.40 1.09
CA GLN A 175 4.79 22.67 1.33
C GLN A 175 4.54 23.24 2.74
N ARG A 176 3.34 23.08 3.30
CA ARG A 176 3.02 23.52 4.67
C ARG A 176 3.79 22.69 5.71
N GLY A 177 3.82 21.37 5.55
CA GLY A 177 4.62 20.47 6.40
C GLY A 177 6.12 20.78 6.31
N ALA A 178 6.65 20.95 5.09
CA ALA A 178 8.04 21.32 4.88
C ALA A 178 8.42 22.65 5.57
N LYS A 179 7.54 23.66 5.53
CA LYS A 179 7.75 24.94 6.23
C LYS A 179 7.81 24.75 7.75
N ALA A 180 6.83 24.02 8.32
CA ALA A 180 6.80 23.76 9.76
C ALA A 180 8.04 22.99 10.24
N VAL A 181 8.48 22.00 9.46
CA VAL A 181 9.70 21.23 9.76
C VAL A 181 10.98 22.09 9.62
N ALA A 182 11.04 23.00 8.64
CA ALA A 182 12.15 23.95 8.52
C ALA A 182 12.21 24.94 9.71
N GLU A 183 11.06 25.39 10.21
CA GLU A 183 10.97 26.24 11.40
C GLU A 183 11.43 25.50 12.67
N LEU A 184 11.10 24.21 12.82
CA LEU A 184 11.63 23.36 13.89
C LEU A 184 13.14 23.12 13.76
N ALA A 185 13.66 22.93 12.54
CA ALA A 185 15.10 22.79 12.31
C ALA A 185 15.88 24.05 12.70
N LEU A 186 15.32 25.23 12.42
CA LEU A 186 15.87 26.53 12.82
C LEU A 186 15.72 26.83 14.32
N GLU A 187 14.77 26.21 15.01
CA GLU A 187 14.67 26.26 16.47
C GLU A 187 15.76 25.41 17.15
N ALA A 188 16.16 24.30 16.53
CA ALA A 188 17.28 23.47 16.99
C ALA A 188 18.65 24.10 16.68
N ASP A 189 18.84 24.61 15.45
CA ASP A 189 20.05 25.33 15.04
C ASP A 189 19.69 26.50 14.09
N PRO A 190 19.65 27.76 14.60
CA PRO A 190 19.35 28.94 13.78
C PRO A 190 20.35 29.23 12.65
N ASN A 191 21.58 28.70 12.76
CA ASN A 191 22.65 28.95 11.80
C ASN A 191 22.71 27.91 10.69
N ASN A 192 21.89 26.84 10.74
CA ASN A 192 21.86 25.80 9.73
C ASN A 192 21.47 26.38 8.34
N PRO A 193 22.39 26.39 7.34
CA PRO A 193 22.14 27.02 6.04
C PRO A 193 21.06 26.31 5.24
N ASP A 194 20.98 24.98 5.37
CA ASP A 194 20.00 24.17 4.63
C ASP A 194 18.59 24.41 5.18
N ALA A 195 18.44 24.50 6.51
CA ALA A 195 17.18 24.86 7.15
C ALA A 195 16.68 26.26 6.73
N GLN A 196 17.59 27.25 6.67
CA GLN A 196 17.25 28.59 6.16
C GLN A 196 16.85 28.56 4.68
N SER A 197 17.49 27.72 3.86
CA SER A 197 17.14 27.57 2.45
C SER A 197 15.75 26.92 2.28
N LEU A 198 15.47 25.88 3.05
CA LEU A 198 14.23 25.12 3.06
C LEU A 198 13.04 25.99 3.50
N GLN A 199 13.23 26.84 4.51
CA GLN A 199 12.22 27.81 4.95
C GLN A 199 11.90 28.84 3.84
N LYS A 200 12.90 29.32 3.11
CA LYS A 200 12.71 30.27 1.99
C LYS A 200 11.99 29.63 0.80
N ILE A 201 12.35 28.38 0.46
CA ILE A 201 11.74 27.63 -0.65
C ILE A 201 10.27 27.31 -0.36
N SER A 202 9.97 26.83 0.85
CA SER A 202 8.61 26.54 1.30
C SER A 202 7.76 27.80 1.56
N GLY A 203 8.40 28.90 1.97
CA GLY A 203 7.74 30.19 2.21
C GLY A 203 7.34 30.93 0.93
N ASN A 204 8.24 31.07 -0.06
CA ASN A 204 8.00 31.92 -1.23
C ASN A 204 6.93 31.39 -2.20
N ARG A 205 6.61 30.10 -2.17
CA ARG A 205 5.64 29.49 -3.11
C ARG A 205 4.17 29.58 -2.64
N LEU A 206 3.94 30.00 -1.39
CA LEU A 206 2.61 30.16 -0.79
C LEU A 206 1.83 31.41 -1.28
N VAL A 207 2.46 32.32 -2.04
CA VAL A 207 1.85 33.60 -2.47
C VAL A 207 0.92 33.43 -3.70
N MET A 208 0.77 32.22 -4.24
CA MET A 208 0.02 31.97 -5.47
C MET A 208 -1.14 30.96 -5.30
N GLN A 209 -1.84 31.05 -4.16
CA GLN A 209 -3.23 30.59 -4.01
C GLN A 209 -4.09 31.75 -3.49
N ASN A 210 -5.24 31.96 -4.13
CA ASN A 210 -6.10 33.12 -3.96
C ASN A 210 -6.73 33.14 -2.54
N PRO A 211 -6.83 34.29 -1.85
CA PRO A 211 -7.51 34.37 -0.55
C PRO A 211 -9.03 34.42 -0.74
N GLY A 212 -9.65 33.25 -0.84
CA GLY A 212 -11.10 33.08 -0.97
C GLY A 212 -11.45 31.60 -1.14
N ASP A 213 -12.50 31.17 -0.44
CA ASP A 213 -13.03 29.80 -0.36
C ASP A 213 -12.09 28.72 0.23
N SER A 214 -12.31 28.47 1.52
CA SER A 214 -12.14 27.15 2.13
C SER A 214 -13.32 26.92 3.08
N PRO A 215 -14.33 26.11 2.69
CA PRO A 215 -15.63 26.02 3.39
C PRO A 215 -15.59 25.15 4.66
N PHE A 216 -14.49 25.20 5.42
CA PHE A 216 -14.21 24.30 6.55
C PHE A 216 -13.65 24.98 7.81
N ASP A 217 -13.56 26.31 7.83
CA ASP A 217 -12.88 27.05 8.92
C ASP A 217 -13.76 27.28 10.18
N ASP A 218 -14.93 26.63 10.27
CA ASP A 218 -15.96 26.92 11.29
C ASP A 218 -16.61 25.64 11.89
N ILE A 219 -15.83 24.57 12.08
CA ILE A 219 -16.29 23.29 12.69
C ILE A 219 -15.68 23.00 14.08
N PHE A 220 -14.56 23.64 14.43
CA PHE A 220 -13.93 23.49 15.76
C PHE A 220 -13.62 24.85 16.37
N GLY A 221 -14.58 25.40 17.11
CA GLY A 221 -14.46 26.71 17.74
C GLY A 221 -13.24 26.83 18.64
N GLY A 222 -12.35 27.76 18.31
CA GLY A 222 -11.16 28.14 19.10
C GLY A 222 -11.10 29.65 19.22
N ALA A 223 -11.13 30.16 20.45
CA ALA A 223 -11.34 31.58 20.72
C ALA A 223 -10.23 32.49 20.14
N THR A 224 -10.63 33.48 19.35
CA THR A 224 -9.77 34.58 18.93
C THR A 224 -9.63 35.61 20.04
N THR A 225 -8.44 35.70 20.64
CA THR A 225 -8.08 36.81 21.54
C THR A 225 -7.70 38.04 20.70
N PRO A 226 -8.38 39.20 20.83
CA PRO A 226 -7.97 40.42 20.13
C PRO A 226 -6.71 41.04 20.74
N ALA A 227 -5.85 41.61 19.89
CA ALA A 227 -4.74 42.47 20.31
C ALA A 227 -5.26 43.86 20.79
N PRO A 228 -4.50 44.59 21.63
CA PRO A 228 -4.99 45.79 22.30
C PRO A 228 -4.96 47.04 21.41
N VAL A 229 -5.88 47.98 21.68
CA VAL A 229 -5.88 49.37 21.18
C VAL A 229 -6.35 50.33 22.28
N ASP A 230 -5.82 51.55 22.26
CA ASP A 230 -5.74 52.49 23.40
C ASP A 230 -7.05 53.19 23.84
N ASP A 231 -6.97 53.80 25.03
CA ASP A 231 -8.02 54.45 25.83
C ASP A 231 -8.80 55.63 25.18
N ALA A 232 -10.11 55.69 25.49
CA ALA A 232 -10.86 56.95 25.59
C ALA A 232 -12.08 56.85 26.53
N ALA A 233 -12.11 57.72 27.55
CA ALA A 233 -12.97 57.75 28.75
C ALA A 233 -14.52 57.75 28.63
N ALA A 234 -15.15 56.87 29.45
CA ALA A 234 -16.26 57.12 30.43
C ALA A 234 -17.68 57.61 29.99
N PRO A 235 -18.76 57.47 30.82
CA PRO A 235 -18.92 56.78 32.13
C PRO A 235 -20.11 55.78 32.24
N ALA A 236 -20.24 55.19 33.44
CA ALA A 236 -21.06 54.04 33.87
C ALA A 236 -22.61 54.11 33.82
N ALA A 237 -23.23 52.91 33.81
CA ALA A 237 -24.57 52.59 34.35
C ALA A 237 -24.61 51.11 34.81
N ASP A 238 -25.38 50.79 35.87
CA ASP A 238 -25.37 49.49 36.57
C ASP A 238 -26.08 48.33 35.83
N PRO A 239 -25.65 47.07 36.03
CA PRO A 239 -26.43 45.87 35.71
C PRO A 239 -27.20 45.34 36.94
N ALA A 240 -28.47 44.94 36.73
CA ALA A 240 -29.29 44.25 37.73
C ALA A 240 -28.94 42.75 37.84
N PRO A 241 -29.19 42.10 39.00
CA PRO A 241 -28.79 40.71 39.22
C PRO A 241 -29.74 39.69 38.57
N VAL A 242 -29.23 38.48 38.34
CA VAL A 242 -29.99 37.31 37.90
C VAL A 242 -29.84 36.22 38.96
N ASP A 243 -30.96 35.64 39.42
CA ASP A 243 -30.98 34.70 40.54
C ASP A 243 -30.43 33.30 40.19
N ASP A 244 -29.69 32.71 41.14
CA ASP A 244 -29.20 31.32 41.09
C ASP A 244 -30.14 30.41 41.93
N PRO A 245 -30.83 29.42 41.33
CA PRO A 245 -31.99 28.76 41.94
C PRO A 245 -31.68 27.57 42.87
N PHE A 246 -30.43 27.30 43.27
CA PHE A 246 -30.11 26.13 44.12
C PHE A 246 -29.15 26.42 45.29
N GLY A 247 -29.69 26.85 46.44
CA GLY A 247 -28.93 26.86 47.70
C GLY A 247 -29.65 27.32 48.97
N GLY A 248 -30.10 26.37 49.81
CA GLY A 248 -30.24 26.58 51.26
C GLY A 248 -31.61 26.24 51.91
N PRO A 249 -31.66 25.89 53.22
CA PRO A 249 -32.66 24.94 53.73
C PRO A 249 -33.50 25.37 54.96
N ALA A 250 -34.70 24.79 55.14
CA ALA A 250 -35.33 24.56 56.46
C ALA A 250 -36.54 23.58 56.42
N THR A 251 -36.56 22.61 57.33
CA THR A 251 -37.65 21.68 57.74
C THR A 251 -38.74 22.34 58.63
N PRO A 252 -39.83 21.65 59.07
CA PRO A 252 -40.56 20.47 58.54
C PRO A 252 -42.13 20.60 58.62
N ALA A 253 -42.82 19.49 58.33
CA ALA A 253 -44.13 19.02 58.87
C ALA A 253 -45.35 18.94 57.91
N ALA A 254 -46.04 17.80 57.94
CA ALA A 254 -47.29 17.46 57.26
C ALA A 254 -48.49 17.51 58.26
N PRO A 255 -49.76 17.17 57.91
CA PRO A 255 -50.15 15.77 57.62
C PRO A 255 -51.31 15.54 56.61
N SER A 256 -51.50 14.25 56.24
CA SER A 256 -52.76 13.51 55.95
C SER A 256 -53.83 14.12 55.01
N ASP A 257 -54.35 13.41 53.99
CA ASP A 257 -55.03 12.11 54.11
C ASP A 257 -54.91 11.20 52.87
N ASP A 258 -55.06 9.89 53.10
CA ASP A 258 -54.99 8.79 52.12
C ASP A 258 -56.38 8.10 52.00
N PRO A 259 -56.98 7.93 50.80
CA PRO A 259 -58.37 7.50 50.66
C PRO A 259 -58.64 6.02 50.36
N PHE A 260 -57.66 5.09 50.42
CA PHE A 260 -57.96 3.64 50.18
C PHE A 260 -57.26 2.66 51.12
N GLY A 261 -58.00 2.14 52.12
CA GLY A 261 -57.54 1.05 52.99
C GLY A 261 -58.65 0.09 53.45
N GLY A 262 -58.26 -1.19 53.60
CA GLY A 262 -59.02 -2.27 54.26
C GLY A 262 -59.35 -3.48 53.35
N SER A 263 -59.21 -4.76 53.77
CA SER A 263 -58.69 -5.34 55.03
C SER A 263 -58.30 -6.82 54.81
N ALA A 264 -57.35 -7.36 55.59
CA ALA A 264 -56.93 -8.78 55.59
C ALA A 264 -57.90 -9.69 56.40
N PRO A 265 -57.74 -11.04 56.49
CA PRO A 265 -56.58 -11.76 57.09
C PRO A 265 -56.18 -13.08 56.36
N ALA A 266 -55.35 -14.00 56.90
CA ALA A 266 -53.97 -13.93 57.44
C ALA A 266 -53.52 -15.35 57.91
N ASP A 267 -52.28 -15.78 57.65
CA ASP A 267 -51.59 -16.91 58.32
C ASP A 267 -50.04 -16.76 58.20
N ALA A 268 -49.29 -17.34 59.15
CA ALA A 268 -47.83 -17.14 59.36
C ALA A 268 -47.19 -18.45 59.93
N PRO A 269 -45.84 -18.59 60.09
CA PRO A 269 -44.76 -17.59 60.03
C PRO A 269 -43.46 -17.98 59.28
N SER A 270 -42.56 -16.99 59.17
CA SER A 270 -41.08 -17.02 59.05
C SER A 270 -40.33 -18.30 58.62
N ASP A 271 -39.43 -18.16 57.64
CA ASP A 271 -38.00 -18.41 57.89
C ASP A 271 -37.07 -17.61 56.94
N ALA A 272 -35.77 -17.62 57.24
CA ALA A 272 -34.71 -16.89 56.52
C ALA A 272 -34.06 -17.70 55.38
N GLY A 273 -33.43 -17.00 54.43
CA GLY A 273 -32.59 -17.59 53.38
C GLY A 273 -32.46 -16.66 52.17
N GLY A 274 -31.26 -16.13 51.94
CA GLY A 274 -30.93 -15.44 50.69
C GLY A 274 -30.09 -16.36 49.80
N ASP A 275 -30.49 -16.54 48.55
CA ASP A 275 -29.70 -17.27 47.55
C ASP A 275 -28.77 -16.31 46.80
N ASP A 276 -27.50 -16.68 46.76
CA ASP A 276 -26.41 -15.97 46.09
C ASP A 276 -26.33 -16.38 44.60
N PRO A 277 -26.36 -15.44 43.63
CA PRO A 277 -26.31 -15.77 42.21
C PRO A 277 -24.91 -16.16 41.68
N PHE A 278 -23.87 -16.27 42.51
CA PHE A 278 -22.50 -16.62 42.09
C PHE A 278 -21.91 -17.88 42.76
N GLY A 279 -22.65 -18.99 42.75
CA GLY A 279 -22.17 -20.30 43.22
C GLY A 279 -21.66 -21.23 42.11
N ASP A 280 -20.37 -21.58 42.12
CA ASP A 280 -19.79 -22.67 41.32
C ASP A 280 -20.26 -24.05 41.82
N ALA A 281 -20.42 -25.01 40.90
CA ALA A 281 -20.72 -26.42 41.22
C ALA A 281 -20.04 -27.40 40.23
N PRO A 282 -19.70 -28.64 40.64
CA PRO A 282 -18.42 -29.23 40.24
C PRO A 282 -18.46 -30.29 39.12
N MET A 283 -17.34 -30.42 38.41
CA MET A 283 -17.01 -31.62 37.61
C MET A 283 -16.57 -32.77 38.53
N THR A 284 -16.95 -34.00 38.18
CA THR A 284 -16.49 -35.24 38.84
C THR A 284 -15.92 -36.23 37.82
N ASP A 285 -14.86 -36.94 38.22
CA ASP A 285 -14.13 -37.91 37.38
C ASP A 285 -14.92 -39.20 37.07
N ALA A 286 -14.76 -39.71 35.85
CA ALA A 286 -14.76 -41.15 35.54
C ALA A 286 -14.04 -41.40 34.20
N ALA A 287 -13.37 -42.55 34.07
CA ALA A 287 -12.46 -42.84 32.96
C ALA A 287 -12.76 -44.17 32.21
N ALA A 288 -12.20 -44.26 31.00
CA ALA A 288 -11.78 -45.46 30.25
C ALA A 288 -12.77 -46.25 29.35
N ALA A 289 -12.22 -46.66 28.19
CA ALA A 289 -12.70 -47.62 27.16
C ALA A 289 -13.93 -47.18 26.32
N ASP A 290 -14.10 -47.57 25.05
CA ASP A 290 -13.39 -48.56 24.21
C ASP A 290 -13.42 -48.16 22.70
N ASP A 291 -12.71 -48.91 21.85
CA ASP A 291 -12.66 -48.77 20.38
C ASP A 291 -14.03 -48.84 19.67
N THR A 292 -14.19 -48.10 18.55
CA THR A 292 -14.73 -48.64 17.27
C THR A 292 -14.62 -47.62 16.11
N ALA A 293 -14.54 -48.13 14.88
CA ALA A 293 -14.22 -47.37 13.66
C ALA A 293 -15.43 -47.04 12.76
N ALA A 294 -15.17 -46.21 11.73
CA ALA A 294 -16.04 -45.84 10.59
C ALA A 294 -17.18 -44.83 10.92
N ASP A 295 -17.60 -43.92 10.03
CA ASP A 295 -17.11 -43.58 8.68
C ASP A 295 -17.46 -42.12 8.29
N ASP A 296 -16.84 -41.62 7.22
CA ASP A 296 -17.23 -40.48 6.35
C ASP A 296 -18.29 -39.44 6.80
N THR A 297 -17.92 -38.15 6.85
CA THR A 297 -18.19 -37.21 5.73
C THR A 297 -17.64 -35.79 5.95
N ALA A 298 -17.27 -35.16 4.82
CA ALA A 298 -16.71 -33.83 4.64
C ALA A 298 -17.27 -32.67 5.50
N PHE A 299 -16.37 -31.82 6.02
CA PHE A 299 -16.22 -30.40 5.62
C PHE A 299 -14.97 -29.80 6.28
N GLY A 300 -13.99 -29.42 5.47
CA GLY A 300 -12.82 -28.67 5.91
C GLY A 300 -12.31 -27.83 4.76
N ASP A 301 -12.32 -26.49 4.95
CA ASP A 301 -11.66 -25.56 4.04
C ASP A 301 -10.77 -24.66 4.90
N ASP A 302 -9.47 -24.92 4.81
CA ASP A 302 -8.46 -24.42 5.74
C ASP A 302 -7.92 -23.08 5.22
N VAL A 303 -8.54 -21.99 5.67
CA VAL A 303 -8.15 -20.63 5.32
C VAL A 303 -6.85 -20.29 6.06
N PHE A 304 -5.69 -20.68 5.48
CA PHE A 304 -4.37 -20.00 5.48
C PHE A 304 -3.19 -21.00 5.33
N GLY A 305 -2.82 -21.36 4.09
CA GLY A 305 -1.43 -21.76 3.77
C GLY A 305 -1.23 -22.86 2.72
N GLY A 306 -0.88 -22.47 1.48
CA GLY A 306 -0.39 -23.38 0.43
C GLY A 306 1.10 -23.17 0.12
N PRO A 307 1.90 -24.22 -0.14
CA PRO A 307 3.37 -24.14 -0.18
C PRO A 307 3.95 -23.71 -1.54
N ALA A 308 5.17 -23.14 -1.51
CA ALA A 308 5.92 -22.73 -2.69
C ALA A 308 6.75 -23.89 -3.32
N THR A 309 6.83 -23.93 -4.65
CA THR A 309 7.78 -24.75 -5.44
C THR A 309 8.05 -24.06 -6.80
N PRO A 310 9.09 -24.44 -7.59
CA PRO A 310 10.13 -23.47 -7.98
C PRO A 310 9.98 -22.83 -9.37
N ALA A 311 10.71 -21.73 -9.57
CA ALA A 311 10.77 -20.98 -10.83
C ALA A 311 11.68 -21.62 -11.91
N PRO A 312 11.33 -21.52 -13.21
CA PRO A 312 12.18 -21.93 -14.32
C PRO A 312 13.20 -20.85 -14.76
N ALA A 313 14.23 -21.30 -15.48
CA ALA A 313 15.43 -20.53 -15.86
C ALA A 313 15.26 -19.65 -17.14
N PRO A 314 16.17 -18.67 -17.39
CA PRO A 314 16.00 -17.67 -18.45
C PRO A 314 16.55 -18.09 -19.82
N PRO A 315 16.04 -17.53 -20.94
CA PRO A 315 16.59 -17.75 -22.28
C PRO A 315 17.82 -16.84 -22.56
N ALA A 316 18.81 -17.41 -23.26
CA ALA A 316 20.00 -16.71 -23.72
C ALA A 316 19.87 -16.20 -25.17
N ALA A 317 20.77 -15.30 -25.57
CA ALA A 317 20.69 -14.52 -26.80
C ALA A 317 21.20 -15.23 -28.07
N THR A 318 20.72 -14.76 -29.23
CA THR A 318 21.47 -14.78 -30.51
C THR A 318 21.24 -13.47 -31.24
N ALA A 319 22.32 -12.83 -31.69
CA ALA A 319 22.30 -11.63 -32.52
C ALA A 319 22.68 -11.95 -33.97
N ALA A 320 22.17 -11.17 -34.93
CA ALA A 320 22.91 -10.65 -36.10
C ALA A 320 21.96 -9.98 -37.12
N GLU A 321 22.10 -8.66 -37.27
CA GLU A 321 21.81 -7.90 -38.49
C GLU A 321 23.01 -8.05 -39.48
N PRO A 322 23.03 -7.55 -40.76
CA PRO A 322 22.52 -6.21 -41.12
C PRO A 322 21.95 -5.97 -42.55
N ALA A 323 21.24 -4.83 -42.64
CA ALA A 323 21.27 -3.82 -43.71
C ALA A 323 20.95 -4.17 -45.19
N ALA A 324 19.98 -3.43 -45.74
CA ALA A 324 20.30 -2.30 -46.64
C ALA A 324 19.11 -1.32 -46.75
N ALA A 325 19.40 -0.01 -46.72
CA ALA A 325 18.41 1.07 -46.85
C ALA A 325 18.50 1.76 -48.22
N ALA A 326 17.42 2.42 -48.65
CA ALA A 326 17.46 3.57 -49.55
C ALA A 326 16.19 4.43 -49.41
N ASP A 327 16.36 5.72 -49.15
CA ASP A 327 15.30 6.73 -49.01
C ASP A 327 14.60 7.09 -50.34
N ALA A 328 13.40 7.68 -50.27
CA ALA A 328 13.21 9.12 -50.53
C ALA A 328 11.74 9.59 -50.57
N PHE A 329 11.43 10.57 -49.70
CA PHE A 329 10.55 11.75 -49.90
C PHE A 329 9.21 11.68 -50.67
N GLY A 330 8.15 12.16 -50.00
CA GLY A 330 7.40 13.30 -50.57
C GLY A 330 5.85 13.31 -50.51
N ALA A 331 5.30 13.89 -49.43
CA ALA A 331 4.03 14.64 -49.35
C ALA A 331 2.66 14.01 -49.74
N ALA A 332 1.70 14.21 -48.84
CA ALA A 332 0.24 14.02 -49.00
C ALA A 332 -0.42 15.26 -49.68
N PRO A 333 -1.76 15.36 -49.87
CA PRO A 333 -2.85 14.44 -49.51
C PRO A 333 -3.90 14.17 -50.63
N ASP A 334 -4.81 13.19 -50.46
CA ASP A 334 -6.23 13.45 -50.12
C ASP A 334 -7.08 12.16 -49.95
N ALA A 335 -8.29 12.32 -49.43
CA ALA A 335 -9.19 11.29 -48.89
C ALA A 335 -9.71 10.20 -49.85
N ALA A 336 -9.72 8.95 -49.39
CA ALA A 336 -10.89 8.03 -49.38
C ALA A 336 -10.54 6.64 -48.78
N MET A 337 -11.43 6.09 -47.95
CA MET A 337 -11.42 4.71 -47.45
C MET A 337 -12.85 4.32 -46.97
N PRO A 338 -13.18 3.01 -46.86
CA PRO A 338 -12.71 1.90 -47.68
C PRO A 338 -13.87 1.00 -48.18
N ASP A 339 -13.59 0.21 -49.21
CA ASP A 339 -14.39 -0.97 -49.57
C ASP A 339 -13.86 -2.19 -48.80
N ALA A 340 -14.72 -3.14 -48.41
CA ALA A 340 -14.35 -4.27 -47.55
C ALA A 340 -15.23 -5.51 -47.72
N GLY A 341 -14.59 -6.68 -47.89
CA GLY A 341 -15.21 -8.02 -47.82
C GLY A 341 -15.40 -8.65 -49.20
N ALA A 342 -14.56 -9.57 -49.69
CA ALA A 342 -14.24 -10.91 -49.15
C ALA A 342 -15.48 -11.84 -49.06
N ALA A 343 -15.45 -13.10 -49.48
CA ALA A 343 -14.46 -13.83 -50.29
C ALA A 343 -15.07 -15.13 -50.85
N ASP A 344 -14.31 -15.73 -51.78
CA ASP A 344 -14.06 -17.17 -51.91
C ASP A 344 -15.09 -18.10 -52.62
N ALA A 345 -14.54 -19.06 -53.36
CA ALA A 345 -15.09 -20.32 -53.87
C ALA A 345 -14.37 -20.74 -55.18
N ALA A 346 -13.28 -21.50 -55.07
CA ALA A 346 -12.58 -22.07 -56.22
C ALA A 346 -12.85 -23.58 -56.43
N ALA A 347 -13.17 -23.93 -57.69
CA ALA A 347 -12.86 -25.19 -58.41
C ALA A 347 -13.40 -26.57 -57.93
N ILE A 348 -14.29 -27.18 -58.74
CA ILE A 348 -14.25 -28.55 -59.32
C ILE A 348 -15.03 -28.53 -60.67
N GLY A 349 -14.71 -29.25 -61.77
CA GLY A 349 -13.46 -29.96 -62.08
C GLY A 349 -13.51 -31.21 -63.01
N GLY A 350 -14.06 -31.16 -64.24
CA GLY A 350 -13.70 -32.14 -65.31
C GLY A 350 -14.80 -32.84 -66.16
N ALA A 351 -14.38 -33.21 -67.39
CA ALA A 351 -14.81 -34.32 -68.27
C ALA A 351 -16.15 -34.32 -69.07
N ALA A 352 -16.01 -34.74 -70.33
CA ALA A 352 -17.01 -35.32 -71.25
C ALA A 352 -16.69 -36.86 -71.40
N PRO A 353 -17.35 -37.73 -72.23
CA PRO A 353 -18.17 -37.48 -73.43
C PRO A 353 -19.37 -38.46 -73.67
N ASP A 354 -19.77 -38.63 -74.95
CA ASP A 354 -20.62 -39.68 -75.56
C ASP A 354 -22.15 -39.70 -75.29
N ALA A 355 -23.03 -40.19 -76.18
CA ALA A 355 -22.95 -40.37 -77.64
C ALA A 355 -24.35 -40.65 -78.24
N GLY A 356 -24.52 -40.35 -79.54
CA GLY A 356 -25.66 -40.78 -80.39
C GLY A 356 -26.90 -39.86 -80.35
N ALA A 357 -27.72 -39.76 -81.39
CA ALA A 357 -27.65 -40.18 -82.79
C ALA A 357 -28.92 -39.65 -83.47
N PHE A 358 -28.78 -39.13 -84.69
CA PHE A 358 -29.67 -39.23 -85.87
C PHE A 358 -29.61 -37.95 -86.70
N GLY A 359 -29.55 -38.12 -88.03
CA GLY A 359 -29.37 -37.00 -88.95
C GLY A 359 -30.16 -37.18 -90.25
N ALA A 360 -30.06 -36.14 -91.07
CA ALA A 360 -30.26 -36.10 -92.52
C ALA A 360 -31.55 -36.72 -93.12
N GLY A 361 -32.39 -35.84 -93.67
CA GLY A 361 -33.37 -36.15 -94.70
C GLY A 361 -33.55 -34.95 -95.62
N ALA A 362 -33.28 -35.12 -96.91
CA ALA A 362 -33.57 -34.17 -97.98
C ALA A 362 -34.63 -34.79 -98.92
N PRO A 363 -34.83 -34.22 -100.12
CA PRO A 363 -35.58 -33.00 -100.43
C PRO A 363 -36.93 -33.36 -101.10
N ASP A 364 -37.75 -32.38 -101.49
CA ASP A 364 -38.50 -32.54 -102.75
C ASP A 364 -38.95 -31.23 -103.41
N ALA A 365 -39.30 -31.31 -104.69
CA ALA A 365 -39.66 -30.18 -105.55
C ALA A 365 -40.99 -30.41 -106.30
N ALA A 366 -41.34 -29.40 -107.11
CA ALA A 366 -42.31 -29.40 -108.24
C ALA A 366 -43.61 -28.59 -108.08
N MET A 367 -43.96 -27.93 -109.19
CA MET A 367 -45.10 -27.04 -109.42
C MET A 367 -46.36 -27.80 -109.86
N PRO A 368 -47.49 -27.11 -110.08
CA PRO A 368 -48.10 -27.21 -111.41
C PRO A 368 -48.47 -25.86 -112.08
N MET A 369 -48.87 -25.96 -113.35
CA MET A 369 -48.86 -24.91 -114.39
C MET A 369 -50.24 -24.34 -114.79
N GLY A 370 -50.23 -23.14 -115.39
CA GLY A 370 -51.28 -22.58 -116.25
C GLY A 370 -51.13 -21.05 -116.43
N ARG A 371 -51.16 -20.44 -117.63
CA ARG A 371 -51.44 -20.92 -119.00
C ARG A 371 -50.75 -20.04 -120.07
N ILE A 372 -50.15 -20.69 -121.08
CA ILE A 372 -50.31 -20.49 -122.55
C ILE A 372 -49.82 -19.19 -123.24
N ALA A 373 -49.15 -19.43 -124.39
CA ALA A 373 -48.82 -18.57 -125.54
C ALA A 373 -47.66 -17.55 -125.39
N GLY A 374 -46.78 -17.39 -126.39
CA GLY A 374 -46.72 -18.06 -127.69
C GLY A 374 -45.39 -17.82 -128.43
N ASP A 375 -45.23 -18.48 -129.58
CA ASP A 375 -44.07 -18.37 -130.48
C ASP A 375 -44.00 -17.04 -131.24
N ASP A 376 -42.80 -16.81 -131.78
CA ASP A 376 -42.41 -15.99 -132.94
C ASP A 376 -42.62 -14.46 -132.95
N ASP A 377 -41.48 -13.78 -133.19
CA ASP A 377 -41.25 -12.56 -133.96
C ASP A 377 -42.27 -11.41 -133.94
N ILE A 378 -41.81 -10.22 -133.50
CA ILE A 378 -41.87 -8.94 -134.27
C ILE A 378 -41.18 -7.79 -133.49
N LEU A 379 -40.18 -7.17 -134.13
CA LEU A 379 -39.70 -5.78 -134.04
C LEU A 379 -39.53 -5.07 -132.66
N GLU A 380 -38.26 -4.91 -132.28
CA GLU A 380 -37.59 -3.61 -131.98
C GLU A 380 -38.19 -2.57 -130.99
N SER A 381 -37.53 -2.35 -129.83
CA SER A 381 -37.16 -1.00 -129.33
C SER A 381 -36.42 -1.04 -127.96
N GLY A 382 -35.47 -0.12 -127.76
CA GLY A 382 -34.47 -0.13 -126.67
C GLY A 382 -34.94 0.29 -125.27
N GLY A 383 -36.04 -0.27 -124.75
CA GLY A 383 -36.61 0.11 -123.45
C GLY A 383 -36.44 -0.90 -122.29
N ASP A 384 -35.84 -2.07 -122.51
CA ASP A 384 -36.01 -3.23 -121.61
C ASP A 384 -34.89 -3.41 -120.54
N ALA A 385 -33.70 -2.86 -120.77
CA ALA A 385 -32.59 -2.91 -119.83
C ALA A 385 -32.78 -1.97 -118.62
N LEU A 386 -33.26 -0.74 -118.87
CA LEU A 386 -33.65 0.23 -117.82
C LEU A 386 -34.71 -0.37 -116.88
N ARG A 387 -35.77 -0.94 -117.46
CA ARG A 387 -36.85 -1.66 -116.75
C ARG A 387 -36.37 -2.89 -115.96
N ARG A 388 -35.12 -3.34 -116.10
CA ARG A 388 -34.53 -4.42 -115.28
C ARG A 388 -33.78 -3.86 -114.07
N VAL A 389 -33.01 -2.79 -114.25
CA VAL A 389 -32.31 -2.06 -113.17
C VAL A 389 -33.30 -1.38 -112.23
N GLU A 390 -34.36 -0.76 -112.77
CA GLU A 390 -35.47 -0.18 -111.99
C GLU A 390 -36.19 -1.23 -111.12
N ARG A 391 -36.38 -2.45 -111.64
CA ARG A 391 -36.93 -3.57 -110.87
C ARG A 391 -35.98 -4.08 -109.78
N GLN A 392 -34.67 -4.09 -110.01
CA GLN A 392 -33.71 -4.49 -108.98
C GLN A 392 -33.62 -3.44 -107.86
N ARG A 393 -33.54 -2.14 -108.20
CA ARG A 393 -33.54 -1.05 -107.20
C ARG A 393 -34.83 -1.04 -106.38
N SER A 394 -36.00 -1.10 -107.01
CA SER A 394 -37.27 -1.13 -106.27
C SER A 394 -37.46 -2.35 -105.36
N VAL A 395 -36.83 -3.50 -105.65
CA VAL A 395 -36.80 -4.66 -104.74
C VAL A 395 -35.89 -4.41 -103.53
N VAL A 396 -34.71 -3.81 -103.72
CA VAL A 396 -33.79 -3.45 -102.62
C VAL A 396 -34.43 -2.37 -101.72
N GLU A 397 -34.99 -1.32 -102.32
CA GLU A 397 -35.73 -0.27 -101.62
C GLU A 397 -36.97 -0.82 -100.89
N GLY A 398 -37.71 -1.73 -101.51
CA GLY A 398 -38.85 -2.42 -100.90
C GLY A 398 -38.46 -3.25 -99.68
N ARG A 399 -37.31 -3.95 -99.76
CA ARG A 399 -36.72 -4.71 -98.64
C ARG A 399 -36.29 -3.78 -97.51
N LEU A 400 -35.55 -2.70 -97.81
CA LEU A 400 -35.09 -1.76 -96.79
C LEU A 400 -36.26 -1.02 -96.11
N ARG A 401 -37.27 -0.59 -96.87
CA ARG A 401 -38.54 -0.07 -96.34
C ARG A 401 -39.26 -1.09 -95.46
N ALA A 402 -39.19 -2.39 -95.77
CA ALA A 402 -39.79 -3.44 -94.93
C ALA A 402 -38.99 -3.66 -93.64
N GLU A 403 -37.66 -3.64 -93.71
CA GLU A 403 -36.75 -3.80 -92.57
C GLU A 403 -36.83 -2.63 -91.59
N VAL A 404 -36.76 -1.39 -92.07
CA VAL A 404 -36.96 -0.19 -91.25
C VAL A 404 -38.34 -0.23 -90.57
N ARG A 405 -39.42 -0.50 -91.32
CA ARG A 405 -40.76 -0.66 -90.74
C ARG A 405 -40.85 -1.82 -89.75
N ALA A 406 -40.07 -2.90 -89.89
CA ALA A 406 -40.05 -4.00 -88.93
C ALA A 406 -39.34 -3.59 -87.63
N GLN A 407 -38.15 -2.98 -87.74
CA GLN A 407 -37.36 -2.54 -86.58
C GLN A 407 -37.98 -1.36 -85.83
N THR A 408 -38.57 -0.38 -86.52
CA THR A 408 -39.32 0.71 -85.87
C THR A 408 -40.56 0.17 -85.14
N ARG A 409 -41.28 -0.82 -85.71
CA ARG A 409 -42.40 -1.47 -84.99
C ARG A 409 -41.94 -2.35 -83.83
N TRP A 410 -40.79 -3.00 -83.94
CA TRP A 410 -40.17 -3.71 -82.81
C TRP A 410 -39.83 -2.73 -81.68
N ALA A 411 -39.12 -1.64 -81.98
CA ALA A 411 -38.81 -0.59 -81.02
C ALA A 411 -40.08 0.00 -80.37
N GLN A 412 -41.11 0.35 -81.15
CA GLN A 412 -42.39 0.84 -80.63
C GLN A 412 -43.09 -0.14 -79.66
N ARG A 413 -42.91 -1.46 -79.84
CA ARG A 413 -43.46 -2.48 -78.92
C ARG A 413 -42.59 -2.73 -77.71
N THR A 414 -41.27 -2.53 -77.82
CA THR A 414 -40.30 -2.85 -76.77
C THR A 414 -40.01 -1.66 -75.85
N LEU A 415 -40.07 -0.42 -76.34
CA LEU A 415 -39.89 0.80 -75.54
C LEU A 415 -40.81 0.94 -74.31
N PRO A 416 -42.08 0.49 -74.33
CA PRO A 416 -42.94 0.51 -73.13
C PRO A 416 -42.57 -0.53 -72.07
N THR A 417 -41.91 -1.63 -72.47
CA THR A 417 -41.65 -2.79 -71.58
C THR A 417 -40.21 -2.91 -71.13
N ASN A 418 -39.24 -2.55 -71.99
CA ASN A 418 -37.82 -2.53 -71.70
C ASN A 418 -37.10 -1.65 -72.77
N PRO A 419 -36.79 -0.38 -72.47
CA PRO A 419 -36.12 0.50 -73.43
C PRO A 419 -34.61 0.24 -73.58
N VAL A 420 -34.01 -0.60 -72.73
CA VAL A 420 -32.56 -0.83 -72.69
C VAL A 420 -32.05 -1.52 -73.95
N GLY A 421 -31.01 -0.97 -74.56
CA GLY A 421 -30.41 -1.43 -75.81
C GLY A 421 -31.23 -1.18 -77.08
N VAL A 422 -32.43 -0.56 -76.96
CA VAL A 422 -33.27 -0.24 -78.13
C VAL A 422 -32.62 0.85 -78.99
N SER A 423 -32.04 1.88 -78.37
CA SER A 423 -31.35 2.94 -79.10
C SER A 423 -30.11 2.42 -79.84
N GLN A 424 -29.38 1.46 -79.25
CA GLN A 424 -28.19 0.84 -79.85
C GLN A 424 -28.56 0.02 -81.11
N LYS A 425 -29.64 -0.75 -81.06
CA LYS A 425 -30.13 -1.52 -82.23
C LYS A 425 -30.63 -0.61 -83.36
N LEU A 426 -31.28 0.51 -83.03
CA LEU A 426 -31.69 1.49 -84.04
C LEU A 426 -30.50 2.27 -84.63
N LYS A 427 -29.44 2.55 -83.85
CA LYS A 427 -28.18 3.11 -84.38
C LYS A 427 -27.50 2.14 -85.36
N ALA A 428 -27.50 0.84 -85.08
CA ALA A 428 -26.98 -0.17 -86.01
C ALA A 428 -27.81 -0.24 -87.32
N LEU A 429 -29.13 -0.08 -87.24
CA LEU A 429 -30.00 0.04 -88.41
C LEU A 429 -29.70 1.31 -89.23
N LEU A 430 -29.47 2.45 -88.58
CA LEU A 430 -29.11 3.70 -89.27
C LEU A 430 -27.81 3.51 -90.07
N ALA A 431 -26.79 2.90 -89.48
CA ALA A 431 -25.53 2.59 -90.16
C ALA A 431 -25.73 1.66 -91.37
N ASN A 432 -26.67 0.70 -91.30
CA ASN A 432 -27.04 -0.17 -92.42
C ASN A 432 -27.72 0.61 -93.57
N VAL A 433 -28.62 1.54 -93.24
CA VAL A 433 -29.26 2.45 -94.22
C VAL A 433 -28.22 3.37 -94.87
N GLU A 434 -27.32 3.97 -94.09
CA GLU A 434 -26.27 4.88 -94.57
C GLU A 434 -25.27 4.15 -95.50
N THR A 435 -24.90 2.90 -95.21
CA THR A 435 -23.89 2.14 -95.98
C THR A 435 -24.42 1.41 -97.23
N THR A 436 -25.73 1.27 -97.40
CA THR A 436 -26.30 0.56 -98.56
C THR A 436 -26.23 1.40 -99.85
N PRO A 437 -25.62 0.93 -100.96
CA PRO A 437 -25.60 1.63 -102.25
C PRO A 437 -26.91 1.43 -103.05
N ASP A 438 -27.06 2.15 -104.18
CA ASP A 438 -28.17 1.99 -105.15
C ASP A 438 -29.61 2.29 -104.64
N ILE A 439 -29.75 3.27 -103.73
CA ILE A 439 -31.05 3.78 -103.23
C ILE A 439 -31.27 5.22 -103.74
N ASP A 440 -32.52 5.56 -104.08
CA ASP A 440 -32.92 6.95 -104.38
C ASP A 440 -32.54 7.95 -103.24
N PRO A 441 -31.94 9.12 -103.55
CA PRO A 441 -31.52 10.08 -102.53
C PRO A 441 -32.64 10.65 -101.65
N GLN A 442 -33.87 10.79 -102.16
CA GLN A 442 -35.00 11.29 -101.37
C GLN A 442 -35.50 10.22 -100.40
N LEU A 443 -35.60 8.97 -100.86
CA LEU A 443 -35.96 7.83 -100.01
C LEU A 443 -34.93 7.60 -98.89
N ARG A 444 -33.63 7.77 -99.18
CA ARG A 444 -32.59 7.69 -98.15
C ARG A 444 -32.83 8.71 -97.03
N GLN A 445 -33.07 9.97 -97.38
CA GLN A 445 -33.34 11.04 -96.41
C GLN A 445 -34.63 10.76 -95.61
N GLU A 446 -35.68 10.24 -96.26
CA GLU A 446 -36.92 9.81 -95.59
C GLU A 446 -36.62 8.75 -94.51
N LEU A 447 -35.96 7.65 -94.87
CA LEU A 447 -35.64 6.55 -93.94
C LEU A 447 -34.65 6.97 -92.84
N GLU A 448 -33.62 7.75 -93.16
CA GLU A 448 -32.67 8.29 -92.17
C GLU A 448 -33.39 9.20 -91.17
N SER A 449 -34.28 10.09 -91.62
CA SER A 449 -35.05 10.96 -90.72
C SER A 449 -35.97 10.16 -89.78
N GLN A 450 -36.62 9.12 -90.32
CA GLN A 450 -37.50 8.23 -89.56
C GLN A 450 -36.72 7.44 -88.49
N VAL A 451 -35.56 6.88 -88.84
CA VAL A 451 -34.72 6.14 -87.89
C VAL A 451 -34.05 7.08 -86.87
N ARG A 452 -33.59 8.27 -87.27
CA ARG A 452 -33.01 9.27 -86.34
C ARG A 452 -34.04 9.76 -85.31
N THR A 453 -35.27 10.01 -85.72
CA THR A 453 -36.38 10.35 -84.80
C THR A 453 -36.66 9.20 -83.84
N ALA A 454 -36.70 7.95 -84.33
CA ALA A 454 -36.88 6.78 -83.49
C ALA A 454 -35.73 6.57 -82.49
N ILE A 455 -34.47 6.84 -82.89
CA ILE A 455 -33.31 6.81 -81.99
C ILE A 455 -33.45 7.85 -80.88
N GLN A 456 -33.83 9.09 -81.19
CA GLN A 456 -33.98 10.16 -80.19
C GLN A 456 -35.04 9.84 -79.14
N ILE A 457 -36.19 9.32 -79.57
CA ILE A 457 -37.27 8.86 -78.67
C ILE A 457 -36.77 7.68 -77.82
N ALA A 458 -36.08 6.72 -78.43
CA ALA A 458 -35.55 5.55 -77.73
C ALA A 458 -34.48 5.92 -76.70
N SER A 459 -33.49 6.75 -77.05
CA SER A 459 -32.41 7.15 -76.15
C SER A 459 -32.90 8.01 -74.98
N ARG A 460 -33.90 8.87 -75.23
CA ARG A 460 -34.54 9.63 -74.15
C ARG A 460 -35.25 8.69 -73.18
N ARG A 461 -36.04 7.73 -73.70
CA ARG A 461 -36.79 6.79 -72.85
C ARG A 461 -35.88 5.81 -72.11
N GLU A 462 -34.75 5.45 -72.70
CA GLU A 462 -33.70 4.62 -72.10
C GLU A 462 -33.00 5.37 -70.95
N ALA A 463 -32.68 6.66 -71.12
CA ALA A 463 -32.13 7.50 -70.06
C ALA A 463 -33.13 7.70 -68.90
N GLU A 464 -34.38 8.06 -69.20
CA GLU A 464 -35.47 8.18 -68.20
C GLU A 464 -35.61 6.89 -67.37
N PHE A 465 -35.57 5.71 -68.01
CA PHE A 465 -35.67 4.42 -67.33
C PHE A 465 -34.45 4.08 -66.45
N ILE A 466 -33.24 4.44 -66.88
CA ILE A 466 -32.02 4.21 -66.08
C ILE A 466 -31.99 5.15 -64.87
N GLU A 467 -32.37 6.42 -65.03
CA GLU A 467 -32.53 7.35 -63.91
C GLU A 467 -33.62 6.90 -62.94
N GLU A 468 -34.77 6.43 -63.43
CA GLU A 468 -35.84 5.84 -62.60
C GLU A 468 -35.33 4.63 -61.79
N GLN A 469 -34.56 3.71 -62.40
CA GLN A 469 -34.00 2.55 -61.67
C GLN A 469 -32.96 2.95 -60.63
N PHE A 470 -32.01 3.82 -60.96
CA PHE A 470 -30.98 4.28 -60.04
C PHE A 470 -31.57 5.02 -58.82
N ASN A 471 -32.60 5.86 -59.05
CA ASN A 471 -33.32 6.53 -57.97
C ASN A 471 -34.08 5.56 -57.07
N LEU A 472 -34.65 4.47 -57.62
CA LEU A 472 -35.30 3.43 -56.84
C LEU A 472 -34.30 2.60 -56.01
N GLU A 473 -33.14 2.28 -56.58
CA GLU A 473 -32.07 1.57 -55.88
C GLU A 473 -31.55 2.38 -54.69
N GLN A 474 -31.21 3.66 -54.88
CA GLN A 474 -30.83 4.57 -53.80
C GLN A 474 -31.92 4.70 -52.71
N GLN A 475 -33.20 4.75 -53.08
CA GLN A 475 -34.29 4.80 -52.11
C GLN A 475 -34.40 3.50 -51.29
N ASN A 476 -34.19 2.34 -51.91
CA ASN A 476 -34.20 1.05 -51.22
C ASN A 476 -32.98 0.89 -50.31
N GLU A 477 -31.80 1.37 -50.71
CA GLU A 477 -30.60 1.39 -49.87
C GLU A 477 -30.73 2.36 -48.69
N ALA A 478 -31.28 3.56 -48.92
CA ALA A 478 -31.59 4.52 -47.85
C ALA A 478 -32.65 3.96 -46.87
N ALA A 479 -33.68 3.28 -47.38
CA ALA A 479 -34.70 2.65 -46.54
C ALA A 479 -34.14 1.46 -45.73
N THR A 480 -33.30 0.61 -46.33
CA THR A 480 -32.72 -0.54 -45.62
C THR A 480 -31.65 -0.13 -44.62
N SER A 481 -30.83 0.88 -44.91
CA SER A 481 -29.89 1.46 -43.93
C SER A 481 -30.61 2.15 -42.78
N ALA A 482 -31.65 2.95 -43.05
CA ALA A 482 -32.49 3.55 -42.00
C ALA A 482 -33.20 2.49 -41.14
N ALA A 483 -33.68 1.39 -41.74
CA ALA A 483 -34.30 0.29 -41.01
C ALA A 483 -33.31 -0.42 -40.08
N ARG A 484 -32.05 -0.65 -40.52
CA ARG A 484 -31.00 -1.23 -39.66
C ARG A 484 -30.65 -0.32 -38.48
N LEU A 485 -30.48 0.98 -38.73
CA LEU A 485 -30.22 1.95 -37.66
C LEU A 485 -31.36 2.00 -36.64
N LEU A 486 -32.62 1.97 -37.10
CA LEU A 486 -33.79 1.88 -36.22
C LEU A 486 -33.78 0.58 -35.40
N GLU A 487 -33.51 -0.57 -36.03
CA GLU A 487 -33.43 -1.85 -35.33
C GLU A 487 -32.30 -1.87 -34.28
N GLU A 488 -31.14 -1.31 -34.59
CA GLU A 488 -30.02 -1.13 -33.63
C GLU A 488 -30.42 -0.22 -32.46
N THR A 489 -31.12 0.89 -32.72
CA THR A 489 -31.63 1.76 -31.64
C THR A 489 -32.65 1.05 -30.75
N PHE A 490 -33.61 0.32 -31.31
CA PHE A 490 -34.59 -0.45 -30.52
C PHE A 490 -33.93 -1.57 -29.71
N ARG A 491 -32.94 -2.27 -30.28
CA ARG A 491 -32.16 -3.27 -29.53
C ARG A 491 -31.41 -2.63 -28.36
N ARG A 492 -30.81 -1.44 -28.57
CA ARG A 492 -30.11 -0.69 -27.51
C ARG A 492 -31.07 -0.20 -26.41
N GLU A 493 -32.23 0.33 -26.79
CA GLU A 493 -33.24 0.74 -25.81
C GLU A 493 -33.79 -0.45 -25.01
N ALA A 494 -34.02 -1.59 -25.67
CA ALA A 494 -34.45 -2.81 -24.99
C ALA A 494 -33.40 -3.33 -24.00
N THR A 495 -32.10 -3.32 -24.34
CA THR A 495 -31.05 -3.75 -23.39
C THR A 495 -30.94 -2.79 -22.21
N LEU A 496 -31.00 -1.47 -22.44
CA LEU A 496 -31.02 -0.47 -21.37
C LEU A 496 -32.23 -0.63 -20.44
N ASP A 497 -33.43 -0.91 -20.98
CA ASP A 497 -34.61 -1.18 -20.16
C ASP A 497 -34.50 -2.48 -19.35
N THR A 498 -33.89 -3.54 -19.89
CA THR A 498 -33.61 -4.76 -19.10
C THR A 498 -32.65 -4.51 -17.95
N LEU A 499 -31.58 -3.75 -18.17
CA LEU A 499 -30.61 -3.37 -17.13
C LEU A 499 -31.23 -2.43 -16.09
N SER A 500 -32.09 -1.49 -16.52
CA SER A 500 -32.91 -0.64 -15.64
C SER A 500 -33.75 -1.46 -14.67
N ARG A 501 -34.48 -2.46 -15.18
CA ARG A 501 -35.30 -3.34 -14.35
C ARG A 501 -34.45 -4.21 -13.41
N GLN A 502 -33.31 -4.70 -13.87
CA GLN A 502 -32.37 -5.46 -13.03
C GLN A 502 -31.77 -4.59 -11.90
N MET A 503 -31.39 -3.35 -12.18
CA MET A 503 -30.87 -2.41 -11.18
C MET A 503 -31.91 -2.09 -10.11
N ASN A 504 -33.16 -1.81 -10.51
CA ASN A 504 -34.25 -1.55 -9.58
C ASN A 504 -34.49 -2.76 -8.66
N ALA A 505 -34.48 -3.99 -9.20
CA ALA A 505 -34.60 -5.19 -8.39
C ALA A 505 -33.45 -5.37 -7.37
N LEU A 506 -32.20 -5.10 -7.76
CA LEU A 506 -31.06 -5.14 -6.83
C LEU A 506 -31.14 -4.04 -5.75
N ILE A 507 -31.67 -2.87 -6.09
CA ILE A 507 -31.92 -1.77 -5.13
C ILE A 507 -33.03 -2.16 -4.15
N ASP A 508 -34.13 -2.76 -4.63
CA ASP A 508 -35.24 -3.25 -3.79
C ASP A 508 -34.79 -4.41 -2.86
N GLU A 509 -33.88 -5.27 -3.32
CA GLU A 509 -33.23 -6.32 -2.52
C GLU A 509 -32.16 -5.78 -1.55
N GLY A 510 -31.79 -4.49 -1.63
CA GLY A 510 -30.75 -3.87 -0.81
C GLY A 510 -29.30 -4.24 -1.21
N ARG A 511 -29.10 -4.85 -2.38
CA ARG A 511 -27.81 -5.35 -2.91
C ARG A 511 -27.05 -4.26 -3.67
N TYR A 512 -26.86 -3.12 -3.01
CA TYR A 512 -26.32 -1.90 -3.63
C TYR A 512 -24.91 -2.08 -4.23
N THR A 513 -24.07 -2.95 -3.65
CA THR A 513 -22.73 -3.29 -4.18
C THR A 513 -22.78 -3.91 -5.57
N GLU A 514 -23.81 -4.71 -5.86
CA GLU A 514 -23.96 -5.42 -7.13
C GLU A 514 -24.64 -4.51 -8.16
N ALA A 515 -25.57 -3.67 -7.71
CA ALA A 515 -26.16 -2.61 -8.52
C ALA A 515 -25.09 -1.61 -9.01
N ASP A 516 -24.18 -1.19 -8.12
CA ASP A 516 -23.06 -0.27 -8.43
C ASP A 516 -21.98 -0.92 -9.30
N GLY A 517 -21.65 -2.19 -9.07
CA GLY A 517 -20.58 -2.89 -9.79
C GLY A 517 -21.00 -3.46 -11.14
N GLU A 518 -22.00 -4.34 -11.15
CA GLU A 518 -22.27 -5.20 -12.33
C GLU A 518 -23.26 -4.55 -13.30
N VAL A 519 -24.27 -3.85 -12.79
CA VAL A 519 -25.39 -3.36 -13.61
C VAL A 519 -25.22 -1.91 -14.06
N SER A 520 -24.84 -1.00 -13.14
CA SER A 520 -24.68 0.43 -13.49
C SER A 520 -23.57 0.66 -14.51
N LEU A 521 -22.44 -0.06 -14.40
CA LEU A 521 -21.29 0.09 -15.29
C LEU A 521 -21.60 -0.42 -16.70
N GLU A 522 -22.31 -1.55 -16.85
CA GLU A 522 -22.75 -2.03 -18.17
C GLU A 522 -23.83 -1.12 -18.77
N PHE A 523 -24.75 -0.60 -17.95
CA PHE A 523 -25.71 0.41 -18.40
C PHE A 523 -25.00 1.66 -18.92
N ALA A 524 -24.00 2.18 -18.19
CA ALA A 524 -23.22 3.34 -18.60
C ALA A 524 -22.44 3.12 -19.91
N LYS A 525 -21.82 1.93 -20.08
CA LYS A 525 -21.13 1.54 -21.33
C LYS A 525 -22.07 1.53 -22.54
N ILE A 526 -23.26 0.95 -22.40
CA ILE A 526 -24.25 0.82 -23.49
C ILE A 526 -24.96 2.16 -23.78
N ALA A 527 -25.23 2.95 -22.73
CA ALA A 527 -25.79 4.30 -22.84
C ALA A 527 -24.84 5.24 -23.60
N GLY A 528 -23.53 5.05 -23.41
CA GLY A 528 -22.47 5.69 -24.18
C GLY A 528 -22.22 7.15 -23.78
N ASP A 529 -20.96 7.56 -23.81
CA ASP A 529 -20.55 8.93 -23.50
C ASP A 529 -20.76 9.83 -24.74
N THR A 530 -22.02 10.23 -24.97
CA THR A 530 -22.38 11.06 -26.14
C THR A 530 -21.92 12.51 -25.97
N ILE A 531 -21.26 13.03 -27.01
CA ILE A 531 -20.52 14.31 -27.05
C ILE A 531 -21.36 15.53 -26.60
N THR A 532 -22.69 15.47 -26.64
CA THR A 532 -23.58 16.61 -26.39
C THR A 532 -24.13 16.74 -24.97
N ARG A 533 -24.01 15.73 -24.11
CA ARG A 533 -24.25 15.81 -22.65
C ARG A 533 -24.07 14.46 -21.96
N ASP A 534 -23.33 14.49 -20.85
CA ASP A 534 -23.87 14.13 -19.53
C ASP A 534 -25.32 13.60 -19.56
N SER A 535 -25.49 12.31 -19.85
CA SER A 535 -26.82 11.72 -19.77
C SER A 535 -27.19 11.65 -18.29
N ALA A 536 -28.16 12.46 -17.89
CA ALA A 536 -28.64 12.47 -16.51
C ALA A 536 -29.04 11.04 -16.10
N SER A 537 -29.59 10.24 -17.02
CA SER A 537 -29.78 8.80 -16.85
C SER A 537 -28.49 8.05 -16.51
N GLY A 538 -27.42 8.18 -17.29
CA GLY A 538 -26.16 7.48 -17.06
C GLY A 538 -25.49 7.83 -15.73
N ARG A 539 -25.38 9.13 -15.38
CA ARG A 539 -24.80 9.54 -14.09
C ARG A 539 -25.72 9.21 -12.91
N HIS A 540 -27.04 9.41 -13.01
CA HIS A 540 -27.94 8.98 -11.94
C HIS A 540 -27.93 7.46 -11.75
N PHE A 541 -27.72 6.67 -12.80
CA PHE A 541 -27.58 5.21 -12.71
C PHE A 541 -26.30 4.75 -12.00
N THR A 542 -25.19 5.47 -12.10
CA THR A 542 -23.96 5.17 -11.34
C THR A 542 -24.00 5.76 -9.93
N ASP A 543 -24.44 7.01 -9.79
CA ASP A 543 -24.30 7.76 -8.54
C ASP A 543 -25.32 7.31 -7.49
N MET A 544 -26.52 6.86 -7.90
CA MET A 544 -27.57 6.38 -7.00
C MET A 544 -27.19 5.10 -6.23
N PRO A 545 -26.80 3.98 -6.86
CA PRO A 545 -26.43 2.77 -6.13
C PRO A 545 -25.18 2.99 -5.25
N LEU A 546 -24.20 3.77 -5.71
CA LEU A 546 -23.04 4.18 -4.91
C LEU A 546 -23.45 4.97 -3.65
N ALA A 547 -24.39 5.91 -3.77
CA ALA A 547 -24.92 6.68 -2.64
C ALA A 547 -25.68 5.78 -1.64
N LEU A 548 -26.47 4.82 -2.13
CA LEU A 548 -27.18 3.85 -1.28
C LEU A 548 -26.21 2.88 -0.58
N GLN A 549 -25.20 2.37 -1.29
CA GLN A 549 -24.15 1.52 -0.74
C GLN A 549 -23.35 2.24 0.35
N THR A 550 -22.95 3.48 0.11
CA THR A 550 -22.19 4.27 1.09
C THR A 550 -23.02 4.57 2.33
N TYR A 551 -24.30 4.94 2.18
CA TYR A 551 -25.24 5.13 3.29
C TYR A 551 -25.48 3.84 4.10
N ALA A 552 -25.72 2.70 3.43
CA ALA A 552 -25.92 1.41 4.09
C ALA A 552 -24.67 0.95 4.87
N ARG A 553 -23.48 1.15 4.30
CA ARG A 553 -22.20 0.87 4.94
C ARG A 553 -21.97 1.75 6.17
N ASP A 554 -22.20 3.06 6.04
CA ASP A 554 -22.10 4.04 7.12
C ASP A 554 -23.05 3.72 8.29
N ARG A 555 -24.31 3.37 7.98
CA ARG A 555 -25.28 2.89 8.99
C ARG A 555 -24.78 1.64 9.71
N ARG A 556 -24.36 0.60 8.99
CA ARG A 556 -23.79 -0.63 9.59
C ARG A 556 -22.58 -0.32 10.47
N TYR A 557 -21.75 0.64 10.07
CA TYR A 557 -20.56 1.06 10.84
C TYR A 557 -20.92 1.82 12.11
N ARG A 558 -22.00 2.64 12.12
CA ARG A 558 -22.54 3.24 13.35
C ARG A 558 -23.10 2.16 14.28
N GLU A 559 -23.94 1.26 13.77
CA GLU A 559 -24.55 0.19 14.58
C GLU A 559 -23.49 -0.74 15.22
N MET A 560 -22.42 -1.10 14.48
CA MET A 560 -21.30 -1.85 15.06
C MET A 560 -20.48 -1.02 16.05
N ARG A 561 -20.28 0.28 15.81
CA ARG A 561 -19.58 1.17 16.76
C ARG A 561 -20.36 1.30 18.06
N GLU A 562 -21.67 1.49 18.01
CA GLU A 562 -22.54 1.62 19.18
C GLU A 562 -22.53 0.34 20.03
N ARG A 563 -22.66 -0.84 19.39
CA ARG A 563 -22.53 -2.14 20.09
C ARG A 563 -21.16 -2.31 20.73
N ASN A 564 -20.09 -2.16 19.94
CA ASN A 564 -18.72 -2.34 20.44
C ASN A 564 -18.35 -1.29 21.51
N PHE A 565 -18.96 -0.11 21.51
CA PHE A 565 -18.81 0.91 22.55
C PHE A 565 -19.46 0.45 23.87
N VAL A 566 -20.68 -0.10 23.81
CA VAL A 566 -21.33 -0.70 24.98
C VAL A 566 -20.52 -1.89 25.51
N ASP A 567 -20.05 -2.78 24.62
CA ASP A 567 -19.22 -3.93 25.00
C ASP A 567 -17.90 -3.49 25.65
N ALA A 568 -17.22 -2.49 25.09
CA ALA A 568 -16.00 -1.91 25.65
C ALA A 568 -16.25 -1.27 27.03
N PHE A 569 -17.33 -0.51 27.19
CA PHE A 569 -17.72 0.03 28.50
C PHE A 569 -18.12 -1.07 29.49
N SER A 570 -18.69 -2.18 29.05
CA SER A 570 -18.97 -3.34 29.91
C SER A 570 -17.68 -3.99 30.43
N LEU A 571 -16.62 -4.05 29.61
CA LEU A 571 -15.30 -4.52 30.02
C LEU A 571 -14.62 -3.55 30.98
N VAL A 572 -14.74 -2.24 30.77
CA VAL A 572 -14.27 -1.22 31.72
C VAL A 572 -15.00 -1.38 33.06
N MET A 573 -16.33 -1.49 33.05
CA MET A 573 -17.13 -1.74 34.26
C MET A 573 -16.71 -3.03 34.96
N LYS A 574 -16.47 -4.12 34.22
CA LYS A 574 -15.94 -5.39 34.76
C LYS A 574 -14.56 -5.24 35.39
N SER A 575 -13.65 -4.47 34.78
CA SER A 575 -12.33 -4.17 35.35
C SER A 575 -12.37 -3.23 36.55
N ASN A 576 -13.44 -2.42 36.67
CA ASN A 576 -13.71 -1.54 37.78
C ASN A 576 -14.53 -2.22 38.90
N ILE A 577 -14.79 -3.53 38.80
CA ILE A 577 -15.15 -4.35 39.96
C ILE A 577 -13.87 -4.47 40.80
N PRO A 578 -13.79 -3.86 41.99
CA PRO A 578 -12.60 -3.98 42.81
C PRO A 578 -12.42 -5.45 43.20
N PHE A 579 -11.18 -5.95 43.15
CA PHE A 579 -10.87 -7.17 43.88
C PHE A 579 -11.08 -6.86 45.37
N VAL A 580 -11.88 -7.68 46.05
CA VAL A 580 -11.98 -7.62 47.49
C VAL A 580 -10.68 -8.21 48.04
N ASP A 581 -9.90 -7.44 48.81
CA ASP A 581 -8.61 -7.88 49.37
C ASP A 581 -8.73 -9.03 50.40
N GLU A 582 -9.95 -9.53 50.63
CA GLU A 582 -10.27 -10.74 51.38
C GLU A 582 -11.05 -11.69 50.46
N PRO A 583 -10.41 -12.73 49.86
CA PRO A 583 -9.06 -13.21 50.10
C PRO A 583 -7.96 -12.54 49.22
N PRO A 584 -6.69 -12.58 49.66
CA PRO A 584 -5.55 -11.97 48.96
C PRO A 584 -5.23 -12.61 47.60
N ILE A 585 -4.49 -11.86 46.78
CA ILE A 585 -3.99 -12.19 45.42
C ILE A 585 -3.83 -13.71 45.19
N HIS A 586 -4.82 -14.29 44.50
CA HIS A 586 -4.74 -15.68 44.05
C HIS A 586 -3.72 -15.81 42.92
N TYR A 587 -2.55 -16.32 43.25
CA TYR A 587 -1.62 -16.85 42.25
C TYR A 587 -2.21 -18.12 41.62
N PRO A 588 -1.93 -18.38 40.33
CA PRO A 588 -2.22 -19.68 39.74
C PRO A 588 -1.52 -20.81 40.51
N ASP A 589 -2.13 -21.99 40.56
CA ASP A 589 -1.56 -23.16 41.22
C ASP A 589 -0.16 -23.52 40.70
N ALA A 590 0.64 -24.18 41.53
CA ALA A 590 2.01 -24.59 41.20
C ALA A 590 2.10 -25.36 39.87
N ASP A 591 1.08 -26.16 39.54
CA ASP A 591 1.01 -26.93 38.29
C ASP A 591 0.88 -26.05 37.04
N ILE A 592 0.30 -24.84 37.16
CA ILE A 592 0.27 -23.86 36.07
C ILE A 592 1.68 -23.29 35.87
N TRP A 593 2.38 -22.93 36.96
CA TRP A 593 3.76 -22.45 36.90
C TRP A 593 4.75 -23.50 36.36
N GLN A 594 4.59 -24.77 36.74
CA GLN A 594 5.40 -25.86 36.21
C GLN A 594 5.15 -26.09 34.72
N ARG A 595 3.89 -26.06 34.26
CA ARG A 595 3.54 -26.17 32.84
C ARG A 595 4.10 -25.01 32.02
N LEU A 596 3.99 -23.77 32.51
CA LEU A 596 4.59 -22.59 31.88
C LEU A 596 6.11 -22.70 31.79
N SER A 597 6.77 -23.13 32.87
CA SER A 597 8.23 -23.31 32.93
C SER A 597 8.71 -24.41 31.98
N ARG A 598 8.00 -25.54 31.91
CA ARG A 598 8.33 -26.64 31.01
C ARG A 598 8.20 -26.21 29.54
N ARG A 599 7.07 -25.60 29.17
CA ARG A 599 6.84 -25.05 27.82
C ARG A 599 7.89 -24.01 27.41
N ARG A 600 8.41 -23.24 28.38
CA ARG A 600 9.51 -22.28 28.16
C ARG A 600 10.84 -22.99 27.90
N LEU A 601 11.19 -23.99 28.70
CA LEU A 601 12.42 -24.78 28.53
C LEU A 601 12.40 -25.56 27.20
N GLU A 602 11.27 -26.17 26.84
CA GLU A 602 11.09 -26.87 25.56
C GLU A 602 11.24 -25.93 24.35
N ARG A 603 10.69 -24.70 24.44
CA ARG A 603 10.70 -23.74 23.31
C ARG A 603 11.99 -22.93 23.19
N TYR A 604 12.65 -22.61 24.30
CA TYR A 604 13.77 -21.65 24.33
C TYR A 604 15.06 -22.21 24.94
N GLY A 605 15.04 -23.41 25.54
CA GLY A 605 16.23 -24.04 26.12
C GLY A 605 17.18 -24.67 25.09
N ALA A 606 16.74 -24.86 23.85
CA ALA A 606 17.51 -25.50 22.78
C ALA A 606 18.61 -24.61 22.14
N ILE A 607 18.96 -23.48 22.76
CA ILE A 607 19.90 -22.49 22.21
C ILE A 607 21.02 -22.17 23.22
N GLU A 608 21.72 -23.20 23.70
CA GLU A 608 23.09 -23.03 24.21
C GLU A 608 24.05 -23.05 23.02
N LEU A 609 24.24 -21.88 22.40
CA LEU A 609 24.92 -21.68 21.10
C LEU A 609 26.44 -21.95 21.08
N ILE A 610 27.02 -22.46 22.17
CA ILE A 610 28.47 -22.65 22.32
C ILE A 610 28.76 -23.99 23.03
N GLY A 611 29.32 -24.94 22.27
CA GLY A 611 30.28 -25.92 22.80
C GLY A 611 29.81 -27.34 23.08
N ASP A 612 28.50 -27.64 23.13
CA ASP A 612 28.01 -28.90 23.66
C ASP A 612 28.15 -30.10 22.69
N ASN A 613 29.39 -30.60 22.54
CA ASN A 613 29.68 -31.84 21.81
C ASN A 613 29.13 -33.06 22.59
N GLU A 614 28.67 -34.09 21.87
CA GLU A 614 28.02 -35.27 22.46
C GLU A 614 28.95 -36.02 23.44
N THR A 615 30.26 -36.01 23.15
CA THR A 615 31.30 -36.55 24.04
C THR A 615 31.38 -35.78 25.36
N GLU A 616 31.38 -34.44 25.32
CA GLU A 616 31.48 -33.61 26.53
C GLU A 616 30.23 -33.72 27.40
N ARG A 617 29.03 -33.82 26.79
CA ARG A 617 27.79 -34.15 27.50
C ARG A 617 27.85 -35.50 28.20
N ARG A 618 28.43 -36.53 27.58
CA ARG A 618 28.65 -37.84 28.20
C ARG A 618 29.57 -37.74 29.41
N ILE A 619 30.70 -37.03 29.30
CA ILE A 619 31.63 -36.79 30.40
C ILE A 619 30.95 -36.03 31.56
N GLN A 620 30.13 -35.02 31.24
CA GLN A 620 29.39 -34.24 32.25
C GLN A 620 28.28 -35.03 32.93
N ALA A 621 27.65 -35.98 32.24
CA ALA A 621 26.68 -36.91 32.81
C ALA A 621 27.35 -37.91 33.77
N SER A 622 28.43 -38.57 33.35
CA SER A 622 29.16 -39.56 34.17
C SER A 622 29.83 -38.96 35.41
N LEU A 623 30.07 -37.64 35.45
CA LEU A 623 30.42 -36.93 36.69
C LEU A 623 29.36 -37.06 37.80
N GLY A 624 28.13 -37.45 37.47
CA GLY A 624 27.05 -37.77 38.42
C GLY A 624 27.12 -39.18 39.00
N ASP A 625 27.85 -40.11 38.38
CA ASP A 625 27.91 -41.52 38.77
C ASP A 625 28.49 -41.72 40.18
N GLU A 626 28.03 -42.75 40.88
CA GLU A 626 28.57 -43.11 42.20
C GLU A 626 29.89 -43.89 42.07
N THR A 627 30.96 -43.35 42.66
CA THR A 627 32.30 -43.93 42.69
C THR A 627 32.63 -44.39 44.11
N THR A 628 33.31 -45.54 44.21
CA THR A 628 33.91 -46.05 45.44
C THR A 628 35.32 -46.52 45.10
N GLN A 629 36.34 -45.77 45.54
CA GLN A 629 37.74 -46.05 45.25
C GLN A 629 38.61 -45.68 46.46
N VAL A 630 39.71 -46.41 46.63
CA VAL A 630 40.69 -46.19 47.70
C VAL A 630 42.09 -46.16 47.10
N PHE A 631 42.77 -45.02 47.25
CA PHE A 631 44.15 -44.79 46.83
C PHE A 631 44.99 -44.48 48.07
N VAL A 632 46.11 -45.18 48.23
CA VAL A 632 47.06 -45.01 49.34
C VAL A 632 48.46 -44.99 48.72
N GLU A 633 49.16 -43.88 48.88
CA GLU A 633 50.47 -43.58 48.28
C GLU A 633 50.55 -43.92 46.77
N THR A 634 49.42 -43.82 46.06
CA THR A 634 49.31 -44.23 44.65
C THR A 634 49.67 -43.06 43.74
N PRO A 635 50.52 -43.23 42.70
CA PRO A 635 50.83 -42.16 41.75
C PRO A 635 49.57 -41.56 41.11
N LEU A 636 49.53 -40.24 40.98
CA LEU A 636 48.39 -39.50 40.39
C LEU A 636 48.03 -40.04 38.99
N GLU A 637 49.03 -40.34 38.14
CA GLU A 637 48.80 -40.92 36.81
C GLU A 637 48.11 -42.31 36.87
N GLU A 638 48.44 -43.17 37.83
CA GLU A 638 47.82 -44.49 38.01
C GLU A 638 46.39 -44.40 38.59
N ALA A 639 46.18 -43.48 39.55
CA ALA A 639 44.85 -43.21 40.10
C ALA A 639 43.89 -42.71 39.00
N ILE A 640 44.33 -41.77 38.17
CA ILE A 640 43.55 -41.23 37.05
C ILE A 640 43.25 -42.30 35.99
N GLN A 641 44.23 -43.12 35.60
CA GLN A 641 44.00 -44.24 34.67
C GLN A 641 43.01 -45.27 35.21
N THR A 642 42.94 -45.45 36.54
CA THR A 642 41.97 -46.34 37.17
C THR A 642 40.56 -45.75 37.13
N ILE A 643 40.40 -44.45 37.38
CA ILE A 643 39.12 -43.75 37.29
C ILE A 643 38.62 -43.69 35.84
N SER A 644 39.50 -43.34 34.88
CA SER A 644 39.22 -43.32 33.44
C SER A 644 38.65 -44.66 32.94
N ARG A 645 39.29 -45.78 33.31
CA ARG A 645 38.82 -47.14 32.97
C ARG A 645 37.53 -47.54 33.70
N THR A 646 37.25 -47.00 34.87
CA THR A 646 36.05 -47.34 35.66
C THR A 646 34.80 -46.67 35.11
N HIS A 647 34.92 -45.43 34.62
CA HIS A 647 33.78 -44.63 34.14
C HIS A 647 33.71 -44.46 32.61
N ASP A 648 34.63 -45.08 31.86
CA ASP A 648 34.74 -44.98 30.39
C ASP A 648 34.84 -43.52 29.87
N ILE A 649 35.68 -42.73 30.56
CA ILE A 649 35.94 -41.31 30.26
C ILE A 649 37.40 -41.14 29.79
N PRO A 650 37.67 -40.40 28.71
CA PRO A 650 39.04 -39.98 28.38
C PRO A 650 39.50 -38.87 29.35
N ILE A 651 40.52 -39.16 30.16
CA ILE A 651 41.11 -38.21 31.12
C ILE A 651 42.59 -37.99 30.78
N VAL A 652 43.03 -36.73 30.74
CA VAL A 652 44.38 -36.32 30.37
C VAL A 652 44.98 -35.43 31.47
N VAL A 653 46.25 -35.63 31.80
CA VAL A 653 46.99 -34.78 32.77
C VAL A 653 47.79 -33.72 32.01
N ASP A 654 47.59 -32.45 32.36
CA ASP A 654 48.37 -31.32 31.85
C ASP A 654 49.76 -31.27 32.52
N ARG A 655 50.70 -32.05 31.98
CA ARG A 655 52.07 -32.14 32.51
C ARG A 655 52.75 -30.77 32.63
N ARG A 656 52.48 -29.84 31.71
CA ARG A 656 53.09 -28.50 31.73
C ARG A 656 52.58 -27.68 32.91
N ALA A 657 51.26 -27.64 33.11
CA ALA A 657 50.68 -26.91 34.24
C ALA A 657 51.11 -27.52 35.60
N LEU A 658 51.26 -28.85 35.69
CA LEU A 658 51.78 -29.49 36.90
C LEU A 658 53.26 -29.15 37.17
N GLU A 659 54.10 -29.13 36.13
CA GLU A 659 55.52 -28.74 36.24
C GLU A 659 55.69 -27.29 36.72
N GLU A 660 54.81 -26.37 36.34
CA GLU A 660 54.84 -24.96 36.74
C GLU A 660 54.64 -24.76 38.27
N ILE A 661 53.88 -25.64 38.92
CA ILE A 661 53.74 -25.68 40.40
C ILE A 661 54.70 -26.68 41.08
N GLY A 662 55.64 -27.26 40.33
CA GLY A 662 56.65 -28.19 40.84
C GLY A 662 56.15 -29.61 41.15
N LEU A 663 54.98 -29.99 40.65
CA LEU A 663 54.44 -31.35 40.77
C LEU A 663 54.83 -32.21 39.56
N THR A 664 54.90 -33.53 39.77
CA THR A 664 55.06 -34.52 38.70
C THR A 664 53.86 -35.47 38.64
N PRO A 665 53.59 -36.15 37.50
CA PRO A 665 52.53 -37.17 37.41
C PRO A 665 52.70 -38.35 38.39
N ASP A 666 53.93 -38.56 38.89
CA ASP A 666 54.28 -39.57 39.88
C ASP A 666 53.95 -39.16 41.34
N THR A 667 53.45 -37.94 41.56
CA THR A 667 53.08 -37.44 42.90
C THR A 667 52.01 -38.35 43.53
N PRO A 668 52.21 -38.86 44.75
CA PRO A 668 51.26 -39.79 45.38
C PRO A 668 50.00 -39.09 45.87
N VAL A 669 48.83 -39.71 45.63
CA VAL A 669 47.53 -39.31 46.18
C VAL A 669 47.06 -40.28 47.28
N ASN A 670 46.34 -39.74 48.28
CA ASN A 670 45.83 -40.49 49.43
C ASN A 670 44.34 -40.18 49.65
N VAL A 671 43.44 -41.07 49.21
CA VAL A 671 41.98 -40.85 49.26
C VAL A 671 41.26 -42.16 49.56
N ASP A 672 40.45 -42.21 50.63
CA ASP A 672 39.46 -43.27 50.89
C ASP A 672 38.06 -42.65 50.84
N LEU A 673 37.33 -42.84 49.74
CA LEU A 673 35.97 -42.34 49.57
C LEU A 673 35.05 -43.42 48.98
N LYS A 674 33.86 -43.57 49.58
CA LYS A 674 32.86 -44.60 49.25
C LYS A 674 31.51 -43.96 49.06
N ASN A 675 30.77 -44.42 48.05
CA ASN A 675 29.43 -43.94 47.69
C ASN A 675 29.33 -42.41 47.53
N VAL A 676 30.27 -41.82 46.78
CA VAL A 676 30.28 -40.38 46.45
C VAL A 676 30.17 -40.20 44.94
N SER A 677 29.60 -39.10 44.47
CA SER A 677 29.60 -38.80 43.04
C SER A 677 31.03 -38.58 42.51
N LEU A 678 31.32 -39.01 41.28
CA LEU A 678 32.62 -38.85 40.62
C LEU A 678 33.10 -37.38 40.67
N ARG A 679 32.20 -36.42 40.46
CA ARG A 679 32.44 -34.98 40.65
C ARG A 679 32.99 -34.62 42.03
N SER A 680 32.44 -35.22 43.07
CA SER A 680 32.88 -35.00 44.45
C SER A 680 34.20 -35.71 44.74
N PHE A 681 34.37 -36.92 44.21
CA PHE A 681 35.60 -37.70 44.31
C PHE A 681 36.79 -36.93 43.69
N MET A 682 36.67 -36.54 42.41
CA MET A 682 37.72 -35.81 41.70
C MET A 682 38.06 -34.49 42.40
N ARG A 683 37.05 -33.71 42.81
CA ARG A 683 37.27 -32.44 43.52
C ARG A 683 37.97 -32.61 44.86
N LEU A 684 37.74 -33.71 45.58
CA LEU A 684 38.42 -33.97 46.86
C LEU A 684 39.85 -34.48 46.63
N MET A 685 40.05 -35.40 45.69
CA MET A 685 41.37 -35.95 45.34
C MET A 685 42.34 -34.88 44.80
N LEU A 686 41.86 -34.01 43.91
CA LEU A 686 42.71 -33.01 43.26
C LEU A 686 43.01 -31.80 44.17
N ARG A 687 42.12 -31.51 45.14
CA ARG A 687 42.26 -30.38 46.07
C ARG A 687 43.46 -30.50 47.00
N GLU A 688 43.90 -31.71 47.36
CA GLU A 688 45.10 -31.86 48.21
C GLU A 688 46.41 -31.52 47.48
N LEU A 689 46.35 -31.42 46.14
CA LEU A 689 47.48 -31.06 45.27
C LEU A 689 47.30 -29.68 44.60
N ASP A 690 46.34 -28.87 45.04
CA ASP A 690 45.93 -27.60 44.42
C ASP A 690 45.60 -27.70 42.90
N LEU A 691 45.12 -28.88 42.49
CA LEU A 691 44.68 -29.17 41.12
C LEU A 691 43.15 -29.08 40.99
N THR A 692 42.70 -28.92 39.75
CA THR A 692 41.29 -28.98 39.35
C THR A 692 41.14 -29.76 38.04
N TYR A 693 39.90 -29.96 37.59
CA TYR A 693 39.61 -30.54 36.29
C TYR A 693 38.72 -29.59 35.47
N MET A 694 38.87 -29.67 34.15
CA MET A 694 38.05 -28.97 33.16
C MET A 694 37.69 -29.96 32.03
N ILE A 695 36.52 -29.78 31.42
CA ILE A 695 36.10 -30.55 30.24
C ILE A 695 36.32 -29.63 29.03
N LYS A 696 37.11 -30.08 28.06
CA LYS A 696 37.45 -29.33 26.84
C LYS A 696 38.07 -30.29 25.83
N ASP A 697 37.92 -29.99 24.54
CA ASP A 697 38.53 -30.74 23.45
C ASP A 697 38.19 -32.25 23.52
N GLU A 698 36.93 -32.55 23.90
CA GLU A 698 36.39 -33.91 24.11
C GLU A 698 37.01 -34.73 25.26
N VAL A 699 37.86 -34.13 26.10
CA VAL A 699 38.53 -34.82 27.22
C VAL A 699 38.32 -34.13 28.56
N MET A 700 38.46 -34.89 29.65
CA MET A 700 38.61 -34.33 30.99
C MET A 700 40.10 -34.02 31.23
N GLN A 701 40.48 -32.75 31.16
CA GLN A 701 41.85 -32.30 31.44
C GLN A 701 42.00 -31.97 32.92
N ILE A 702 42.98 -32.58 33.58
CA ILE A 702 43.40 -32.29 34.95
C ILE A 702 44.57 -31.31 34.88
N THR A 703 44.42 -30.15 35.52
CA THR A 703 45.33 -29.00 35.40
C THR A 703 45.31 -28.16 36.70
N THR A 704 46.10 -27.11 36.78
CA THR A 704 46.14 -26.22 37.95
C THR A 704 44.93 -25.29 38.00
N ILE A 705 44.61 -24.77 39.20
CA ILE A 705 43.53 -23.79 39.36
C ILE A 705 43.79 -22.54 38.49
N GLU A 706 45.04 -22.06 38.44
CA GLU A 706 45.44 -20.90 37.64
C GLU A 706 45.21 -21.13 36.13
N ALA A 707 45.67 -22.26 35.59
CA ALA A 707 45.48 -22.60 34.17
C ALA A 707 44.00 -22.80 33.79
N ALA A 708 43.17 -23.29 34.71
CA ALA A 708 41.73 -23.39 34.53
C ALA A 708 41.04 -22.01 34.56
N GLU A 709 41.53 -21.05 35.36
CA GLU A 709 41.01 -19.68 35.39
C GLU A 709 41.36 -18.85 34.14
N GLU A 710 42.43 -19.21 33.42
CA GLU A 710 42.73 -18.64 32.10
C GLU A 710 41.80 -19.20 31.00
N ASN A 711 41.46 -20.51 31.06
CA ASN A 711 40.63 -21.20 30.07
C ASN A 711 39.11 -21.02 30.31
N ARG A 712 38.63 -19.77 30.35
CA ARG A 712 37.21 -19.48 30.63
C ARG A 712 36.28 -19.86 29.47
N ILE A 713 35.24 -20.64 29.76
CA ILE A 713 34.18 -21.01 28.81
C ILE A 713 33.11 -19.91 28.77
N ASN A 714 32.79 -19.42 27.58
CA ASN A 714 31.69 -18.48 27.37
C ASN A 714 30.34 -19.23 27.35
N LYS A 715 29.49 -19.01 28.35
CA LYS A 715 28.09 -19.49 28.36
C LYS A 715 27.12 -18.38 27.96
N VAL A 716 26.18 -18.71 27.06
CA VAL A 716 25.13 -17.79 26.59
C VAL A 716 23.83 -18.12 27.32
N TYR A 717 23.36 -17.18 28.15
CA TYR A 717 22.07 -17.31 28.83
C TYR A 717 20.98 -16.53 28.06
N PRO A 718 19.94 -17.19 27.51
CA PRO A 718 18.87 -16.51 26.80
C PRO A 718 17.95 -15.74 27.77
N VAL A 719 18.29 -14.48 28.04
CA VAL A 719 17.55 -13.60 28.97
C VAL A 719 16.36 -12.89 28.32
N GLY A 720 16.01 -13.17 27.06
CA GLY A 720 15.04 -12.39 26.26
C GLY A 720 13.68 -12.13 26.92
N ASP A 721 13.22 -13.04 27.78
CA ASP A 721 12.00 -12.89 28.60
C ASP A 721 12.12 -11.85 29.73
N LEU A 722 13.29 -11.76 30.38
CA LEU A 722 13.59 -10.77 31.42
C LEU A 722 13.79 -9.36 30.84
N VAL A 723 14.08 -9.26 29.54
CA VAL A 723 14.29 -8.00 28.81
C VAL A 723 13.18 -7.75 27.79
N VAL A 724 12.04 -8.44 27.87
CA VAL A 724 10.84 -7.99 27.15
C VAL A 724 10.53 -6.60 27.70
N PRO A 725 10.66 -5.53 26.90
CA PRO A 725 10.24 -4.22 27.37
C PRO A 725 8.77 -4.36 27.74
N ILE A 726 8.37 -3.86 28.91
CA ILE A 726 6.96 -3.63 29.16
C ILE A 726 6.53 -2.75 28.01
N ILE A 727 5.76 -3.33 27.06
CA ILE A 727 5.13 -2.56 26.01
C ILE A 727 4.13 -1.72 26.79
N GLN A 728 4.56 -0.53 27.14
CA GLN A 728 3.69 0.47 27.71
C GLN A 728 2.65 0.72 26.64
N MET A 729 1.51 0.07 26.81
CA MET A 729 0.28 0.35 26.08
C MET A 729 -0.25 1.71 26.55
N GLY A 730 0.62 2.74 26.45
CA GLY A 730 0.22 4.13 26.49
C GLY A 730 -0.76 4.30 25.34
N GLY A 731 -1.91 4.90 25.67
CA GLY A 731 -3.09 4.87 24.82
C GLY A 731 -2.78 5.26 23.37
N GLY A 732 -2.70 4.25 22.51
CA GLY A 732 -2.81 4.41 21.07
C GLY A 732 -4.23 4.82 20.75
N GLY A 733 -4.56 6.08 20.98
CA GLY A 733 -5.76 6.70 20.43
C GLY A 733 -5.75 6.42 18.93
N GLY A 734 -6.79 5.74 18.44
CA GLY A 734 -6.86 5.24 17.07
C GLY A 734 -6.90 6.37 16.05
N MET A 735 -5.73 6.88 15.68
CA MET A 735 -5.56 7.83 14.58
C MET A 735 -5.45 7.00 13.30
N GLY A 736 -6.44 7.17 12.42
CA GLY A 736 -6.78 6.16 11.42
C GLY A 736 -5.67 5.83 10.43
N GLY A 737 -5.44 4.54 10.22
CA GLY A 737 -4.77 4.03 9.02
C GLY A 737 -5.64 4.31 7.80
N GLY A 738 -5.43 5.45 7.16
CA GLY A 738 -5.99 5.77 5.86
C GLY A 738 -5.35 4.86 4.80
N GLY A 739 -5.99 3.73 4.52
CA GLY A 739 -5.59 2.82 3.44
C GLY A 739 -5.79 3.48 2.08
N GLY A 740 -4.75 4.14 1.58
CA GLY A 740 -4.66 4.62 0.20
C GLY A 740 -4.51 3.45 -0.77
N GLY A 741 -5.63 2.87 -1.18
CA GLY A 741 -5.68 1.83 -2.19
C GLY A 741 -5.73 2.39 -3.61
N MET A 742 -4.86 1.86 -4.47
CA MET A 742 -4.96 1.81 -5.93
C MET A 742 -4.48 3.03 -6.74
N GLY A 743 -3.47 2.76 -7.58
CA GLY A 743 -2.86 3.68 -8.54
C GLY A 743 -1.77 2.96 -9.33
N GLY A 744 -2.14 1.91 -10.06
CA GLY A 744 -1.22 1.16 -10.92
C GLY A 744 -1.04 1.80 -12.29
N GLY A 745 0.08 1.52 -12.97
CA GLY A 745 0.31 1.96 -14.34
C GLY A 745 1.80 1.93 -14.71
N GLY A 746 2.17 1.08 -15.67
CA GLY A 746 3.57 0.90 -16.10
C GLY A 746 4.17 2.11 -16.81
N GLY A 747 5.49 2.16 -16.84
CA GLY A 747 6.26 3.24 -17.47
C GLY A 747 7.71 2.84 -17.73
N GLY A 748 7.91 1.76 -18.49
CA GLY A 748 9.25 1.40 -18.99
C GLY A 748 9.65 2.33 -20.13
N MET A 749 10.66 3.18 -19.90
CA MET A 749 11.41 3.84 -20.97
C MET A 749 12.90 3.85 -20.59
N GLY A 750 13.67 3.02 -21.29
CA GLY A 750 15.12 3.17 -21.36
C GLY A 750 15.48 4.15 -22.46
N GLY A 751 16.40 5.06 -22.16
CA GLY A 751 16.88 6.14 -23.03
C GLY A 751 17.84 7.02 -22.25
#